data_AF-A0A3L7NKX1-F1
#
_entry.id   AF-A0A3L7NKX1-F1
#
_cell.length_a   1.000
_cell.length_b   1.000
_cell.length_c   1.000
_cell.angle_alpha   90.00
_cell.angle_beta   90.00
_cell.angle_gamma   90.00
#
_symmetry.space_group_name_H-M   'P 1'
#
loop_
_entity.id
_entity.type
_entity.pdbx_description
1 polymer ?
#
loop_
_entity_poly.entity_id
_entity_poly.type
_entity_poly.pdbx_seq_one_letter_code
_entity_poly.pdbx_strand_id
1 'polypeptide(L)'
;MRRATILRIVLILMICSISQQIAAEEKSQAFGSPEDVSFLSTLDGTPQRFVILLPENFDENVPHDVMIALHGHGSDRWQFITEKRPECQAARDIALRRNTIFISPDYRAKTSWMGPAAEADMLQIMDELNGRFRIHRVVVSGGSMGATAALLFAARHPDCVDGIVALNGTANLIEYPNFLDAIAESYGGTKDLKPEMYRERSAELFPERLTMPVAATTGGNDTIVPPESTLRLMAALKTQGTPALGVHKPDGGHETNYKDATDAFEFVFDQFDAKDAVGAAPVLKQWDKAITVVCLGDSVTGVYYHTGGLRAYPELLELALRHVHPEASIRVINAGISGHTTTEGLLRLENDVLLHRPTLVTISFGLNDMTRVPPEQFRANLEQLIDRCHAKNSLVVLCTPNAVMNTDSRPIIRLAEYCDIIRDVGVNKAVPVCDQSAVGQRLKQRAPWTWRLLMSDEIHPNMDGHKRMAEELCRTISGSPISLDAIPPPSALMKTKSQIAAGVPIKVLAMEPIAAMIESIMHQQYPGSKIEVTTWHVEKKTLAQLELDAKNMVRQMKPDLVVLAIPTTTDTDTDEQRVHSISWIMNLSLSFGRQEWDCFVVHPRVIEPSADVSQSRMIRRLVCAQHLALIERKADDPSTAEVIVKKWFESQ
;
A
#
# COMPACT_ATOMS: atom_id res chain seq x y z
N MET A 1 -59.54 6.87 -19.55
CA MET A 1 -59.25 7.22 -18.14
C MET A 1 -58.35 6.22 -17.41
N ARG A 2 -58.51 4.89 -17.53
CA ARG A 2 -57.71 3.92 -16.73
C ARG A 2 -56.19 3.87 -17.01
N ARG A 3 -55.72 4.14 -18.23
CA ARG A 3 -54.26 4.12 -18.55
C ARG A 3 -53.48 5.31 -18.00
N ALA A 4 -54.09 6.49 -17.91
CA ALA A 4 -53.43 7.69 -17.36
C ALA A 4 -53.28 7.63 -15.82
N THR A 5 -54.21 6.96 -15.13
CA THR A 5 -54.15 6.74 -13.69
C THR A 5 -53.06 5.73 -13.31
N ILE A 6 -52.88 4.66 -14.11
CA ILE A 6 -51.82 3.65 -13.88
C ILE A 6 -50.43 4.27 -14.11
N LEU A 7 -50.25 5.09 -15.15
CA LEU A 7 -48.97 5.74 -15.42
C LEU A 7 -48.59 6.75 -14.33
N ARG A 8 -49.57 7.47 -13.74
CA ARG A 8 -49.32 8.36 -12.58
C ARG A 8 -48.99 7.59 -11.30
N ILE A 9 -49.60 6.43 -11.06
CA ILE A 9 -49.30 5.61 -9.87
C ILE A 9 -47.91 4.98 -9.99
N VAL A 10 -47.50 4.52 -11.18
CA VAL A 10 -46.15 3.99 -11.42
C VAL A 10 -45.09 5.09 -11.32
N LEU A 11 -45.37 6.31 -11.82
CA LEU A 11 -44.44 7.44 -11.71
C LEU A 11 -44.31 7.92 -10.25
N ILE A 12 -45.40 7.96 -9.47
CA ILE A 12 -45.37 8.32 -8.05
C ILE A 12 -44.67 7.23 -7.22
N LEU A 13 -44.85 5.95 -7.54
CA LEU A 13 -44.11 4.85 -6.89
C LEU A 13 -42.63 4.85 -7.24
N MET A 14 -42.24 5.19 -8.48
CA MET A 14 -40.83 5.37 -8.86
C MET A 14 -40.20 6.59 -8.18
N ILE A 15 -40.92 7.71 -8.09
CA ILE A 15 -40.43 8.91 -7.39
C ILE A 15 -40.34 8.63 -5.89
N CYS A 16 -41.31 7.93 -5.27
CA CYS A 16 -41.22 7.53 -3.87
C CYS A 16 -40.12 6.49 -3.61
N SER A 17 -39.82 5.57 -4.54
CA SER A 17 -38.70 4.63 -4.37
C SER A 17 -37.35 5.33 -4.56
N ILE A 18 -37.24 6.29 -5.49
CA ILE A 18 -36.03 7.12 -5.64
C ILE A 18 -35.86 8.05 -4.43
N SER A 19 -36.93 8.64 -3.90
CA SER A 19 -36.89 9.45 -2.68
C SER A 19 -36.64 8.62 -1.43
N GLN A 20 -37.09 7.36 -1.35
CA GLN A 20 -36.75 6.44 -0.25
C GLN A 20 -35.32 5.88 -0.38
N GLN A 21 -34.77 5.78 -1.59
CA GLN A 21 -33.39 5.34 -1.82
C GLN A 21 -32.40 6.49 -1.61
N ILE A 22 -32.77 7.73 -1.95
CA ILE A 22 -32.05 8.96 -1.58
C ILE A 22 -32.18 9.24 -0.07
N ALA A 23 -33.32 8.91 0.56
CA ALA A 23 -33.50 9.05 2.01
C ALA A 23 -32.94 7.88 2.84
N ALA A 24 -32.54 6.77 2.22
CA ALA A 24 -31.90 5.63 2.89
C ALA A 24 -30.36 5.79 3.03
N GLU A 25 -29.79 6.84 2.45
CA GLU A 25 -28.35 7.12 2.45
C GLU A 25 -27.93 8.36 3.26
N GLU A 26 -28.82 8.92 4.09
CA GLU A 26 -28.43 9.83 5.18
C GLU A 26 -28.49 9.10 6.52
N LYS A 27 -27.76 7.98 6.65
CA LYS A 27 -27.20 7.69 7.98
C LYS A 27 -26.23 8.83 8.26
N SER A 28 -26.46 9.59 9.32
CA SER A 28 -25.48 10.53 9.86
C SER A 28 -24.09 9.88 9.84
N GLN A 29 -23.26 10.22 8.87
CA GLN A 29 -21.88 9.75 8.83
C GLN A 29 -21.20 10.33 10.06
N ALA A 30 -20.72 9.45 10.93
CA ALA A 30 -19.96 9.82 12.12
C ALA A 30 -18.61 9.11 12.08
N PHE A 31 -17.66 9.64 12.84
CA PHE A 31 -16.43 8.91 13.10
C PHE A 31 -16.68 7.92 14.24
N GLY A 32 -16.00 6.78 14.17
CA GLY A 32 -15.81 5.92 15.34
C GLY A 32 -14.97 6.62 16.43
N SER A 33 -14.71 5.88 17.51
CA SER A 33 -13.88 6.38 18.60
C SER A 33 -12.45 6.74 18.13
N PRO A 34 -11.87 7.87 18.59
CA PRO A 34 -10.50 8.23 18.25
C PRO A 34 -9.49 7.21 18.80
N GLU A 35 -8.55 6.78 17.95
CA GLU A 35 -7.38 6.01 18.34
C GLU A 35 -6.19 6.97 18.56
N ASP A 36 -5.74 7.15 19.80
CA ASP A 36 -4.51 7.91 20.13
C ASP A 36 -3.28 7.01 20.00
N VAL A 37 -2.60 7.10 18.87
CA VAL A 37 -1.44 6.27 18.52
C VAL A 37 -0.16 6.92 19.03
N SER A 38 0.68 6.13 19.69
CA SER A 38 2.04 6.52 20.07
C SER A 38 3.07 5.70 19.32
N PHE A 39 4.13 6.37 18.87
CA PHE A 39 5.30 5.76 18.25
C PHE A 39 6.58 6.41 18.77
N LEU A 40 7.74 5.77 18.55
CA LEU A 40 9.05 6.37 18.79
C LEU A 40 9.58 6.91 17.46
N SER A 41 9.98 8.17 17.44
CA SER A 41 10.58 8.80 16.25
C SER A 41 11.82 8.02 15.84
N THR A 42 11.92 7.61 14.57
CA THR A 42 13.13 6.96 14.06
C THR A 42 14.32 7.93 13.97
N LEU A 43 14.06 9.24 14.03
CA LEU A 43 15.09 10.27 14.02
C LEU A 43 15.92 10.28 15.30
N ASP A 44 15.28 10.22 16.47
CA ASP A 44 15.93 10.45 17.77
C ASP A 44 15.36 9.62 18.94
N GLY A 45 14.42 8.71 18.68
CA GLY A 45 13.81 7.86 19.70
C GLY A 45 12.80 8.55 20.62
N THR A 46 12.48 9.83 20.38
CA THR A 46 11.50 10.55 21.20
C THR A 46 10.08 10.02 20.98
N PRO A 47 9.22 9.98 22.01
CA PRO A 47 7.83 9.56 21.85
C PRO A 47 7.03 10.63 21.11
N GLN A 48 6.39 10.22 20.02
CA GLN A 48 5.52 11.04 19.18
C GLN A 48 4.11 10.42 19.14
N ARG A 49 3.11 11.24 18.78
CA ARG A 49 1.71 10.81 18.75
C ARG A 49 0.91 11.41 17.60
N PHE A 50 -0.12 10.67 17.21
CA PHE A 50 -1.15 11.13 16.29
C PHE A 50 -2.49 10.44 16.60
N VAL A 51 -3.58 11.09 16.24
CA VAL A 51 -4.93 10.54 16.38
C VAL A 51 -5.45 10.07 15.03
N ILE A 52 -6.07 8.89 15.01
CA ILE A 52 -6.81 8.36 13.86
C ILE A 52 -8.32 8.44 14.17
N LEU A 53 -9.09 8.95 13.21
CA LEU A 53 -10.54 8.85 13.15
C LEU A 53 -10.94 8.11 11.87
N LEU A 54 -11.58 6.95 12.04
CA LEU A 54 -12.16 6.18 10.95
C LEU A 54 -13.65 6.50 10.83
N PRO A 55 -14.19 6.69 9.62
CA PRO A 55 -15.64 6.72 9.40
C PRO A 55 -16.30 5.44 9.93
N GLU A 56 -17.51 5.52 10.49
CA GLU A 56 -18.23 4.34 11.00
C GLU A 56 -18.48 3.25 9.92
N ASN A 57 -18.54 3.66 8.65
CA ASN A 57 -18.70 2.80 7.49
C ASN A 57 -17.37 2.49 6.78
N PHE A 58 -16.24 2.63 7.46
CA PHE A 58 -14.93 2.23 6.94
C PHE A 58 -14.94 0.76 6.49
N ASP A 59 -14.39 0.48 5.31
CA ASP A 59 -14.32 -0.86 4.73
C ASP A 59 -12.86 -1.18 4.35
N GLU A 60 -12.26 -2.14 5.04
CA GLU A 60 -10.89 -2.59 4.81
C GLU A 60 -10.66 -3.21 3.41
N ASN A 61 -11.74 -3.56 2.71
CA ASN A 61 -11.71 -4.17 1.37
C ASN A 61 -11.69 -3.14 0.23
N VAL A 62 -11.72 -1.84 0.53
CA VAL A 62 -11.56 -0.80 -0.48
C VAL A 62 -10.44 0.17 -0.11
N PRO A 63 -9.69 0.71 -1.08
CA PRO A 63 -8.75 1.79 -0.83
C PRO A 63 -9.48 3.04 -0.34
N HIS A 64 -8.90 3.72 0.65
CA HIS A 64 -9.41 4.97 1.19
C HIS A 64 -8.42 6.12 0.97
N ASP A 65 -8.96 7.32 0.79
CA ASP A 65 -8.17 8.55 0.89
C ASP A 65 -7.87 8.87 2.36
N VAL A 66 -6.80 9.62 2.61
CA VAL A 66 -6.39 10.09 3.94
C VAL A 66 -6.32 11.62 3.95
N MET A 67 -6.89 12.24 4.98
CA MET A 67 -6.73 13.66 5.26
C MET A 67 -5.93 13.83 6.56
N ILE A 68 -4.75 14.43 6.46
CA ILE A 68 -3.90 14.77 7.59
C ILE A 68 -4.06 16.26 7.90
N ALA A 69 -4.59 16.57 9.08
CA ALA A 69 -4.87 17.92 9.55
C ALA A 69 -3.87 18.34 10.63
N LEU A 70 -2.93 19.21 10.23
CA LEU A 70 -1.84 19.71 11.06
C LEU A 70 -2.32 20.84 11.98
N HIS A 71 -2.04 20.71 13.27
CA HIS A 71 -2.47 21.69 14.26
C HIS A 71 -1.75 23.04 14.13
N GLY A 72 -2.38 24.11 14.64
CA GLY A 72 -1.82 25.47 14.71
C GLY A 72 -0.82 25.66 15.86
N HIS A 73 -0.24 26.85 15.93
CA HIS A 73 0.78 27.22 16.92
C HIS A 73 0.26 27.10 18.35
N GLY A 74 1.01 26.40 19.21
CA GLY A 74 0.67 26.19 20.62
C GLY A 74 -0.39 25.11 20.89
N SER A 75 -0.88 24.44 19.85
CA SER A 75 -1.88 23.37 19.97
C SER A 75 -1.25 21.98 19.91
N ASP A 76 -2.06 20.94 19.71
CA ASP A 76 -1.62 19.54 19.60
C ASP A 76 -2.59 18.73 18.73
N ARG A 77 -2.35 17.43 18.60
CA ARG A 77 -3.16 16.48 17.83
C ARG A 77 -4.66 16.47 18.15
N TRP A 78 -5.11 17.06 19.25
CA TRP A 78 -6.54 17.11 19.58
C TRP A 78 -7.28 18.31 18.96
N GLN A 79 -6.56 19.28 18.37
CA GLN A 79 -7.15 20.49 17.81
C GLN A 79 -8.22 20.16 16.77
N PHE A 80 -7.82 19.47 15.71
CA PHE A 80 -8.70 19.10 14.60
C PHE A 80 -9.66 17.97 14.96
N ILE A 81 -9.44 17.28 16.08
CA ILE A 81 -10.30 16.20 16.55
C ILE A 81 -11.48 16.74 17.35
N THR A 82 -11.26 17.73 18.22
CA THR A 82 -12.25 18.13 19.24
C THR A 82 -12.72 19.57 19.13
N GLU A 83 -11.93 20.47 18.57
CA GLU A 83 -12.28 21.89 18.58
C GLU A 83 -13.37 22.23 17.56
N LYS A 84 -14.22 23.19 17.93
CA LYS A 84 -15.36 23.68 17.12
C LYS A 84 -15.02 24.89 16.27
N ARG A 85 -13.74 25.22 16.10
CA ARG A 85 -13.34 26.30 15.18
C ARG A 85 -13.87 25.96 13.79
N PRO A 86 -14.34 26.94 13.00
CA PRO A 86 -14.98 26.67 11.73
C PRO A 86 -14.12 25.83 10.78
N GLU A 87 -12.81 26.07 10.73
CA GLU A 87 -11.86 25.31 9.92
C GLU A 87 -11.67 23.85 10.38
N CYS A 88 -11.65 23.62 11.70
CA CYS A 88 -11.54 22.27 12.27
C CYS A 88 -12.81 21.46 12.03
N GLN A 89 -13.98 22.12 12.16
CA GLN A 89 -15.26 21.49 11.90
C GLN A 89 -15.42 21.16 10.40
N ALA A 90 -15.10 22.11 9.50
CA ALA A 90 -15.19 21.88 8.06
C ALA A 90 -14.31 20.70 7.60
N ALA A 91 -13.09 20.60 8.13
CA ALA A 91 -12.18 19.48 7.81
C ALA A 91 -12.79 18.11 8.18
N ARG A 92 -13.37 17.99 9.39
CA ARG A 92 -14.06 16.77 9.85
C ARG A 92 -15.30 16.46 9.02
N ASP A 93 -16.13 17.47 8.76
CA ASP A 93 -17.38 17.30 8.01
C ASP A 93 -17.12 16.89 6.55
N ILE A 94 -16.06 17.42 5.93
CA ILE A 94 -15.62 16.96 4.60
C ILE A 94 -15.09 15.54 4.67
N ALA A 95 -14.21 15.23 5.62
CA ALA A 95 -13.64 13.90 5.71
C ALA A 95 -14.72 12.81 5.90
N LEU A 96 -15.80 13.12 6.63
CA LEU A 96 -16.98 12.24 6.70
C LEU A 96 -17.67 12.12 5.34
N ARG A 97 -18.04 13.25 4.71
CA ARG A 97 -18.73 13.27 3.41
C ARG A 97 -17.95 12.56 2.30
N ARG A 98 -16.62 12.61 2.35
CA ARG A 98 -15.70 11.97 1.40
C ARG A 98 -15.19 10.60 1.87
N ASN A 99 -15.75 10.05 2.96
CA ASN A 99 -15.41 8.74 3.54
C ASN A 99 -13.89 8.52 3.70
N THR A 100 -13.20 9.55 4.19
CA THR A 100 -11.75 9.67 4.27
C THR A 100 -11.26 9.31 5.67
N ILE A 101 -10.12 8.63 5.78
CA ILE A 101 -9.43 8.43 7.06
C ILE A 101 -8.90 9.79 7.54
N PHE A 102 -9.30 10.24 8.73
CA PHE A 102 -8.92 11.55 9.24
C PHE A 102 -7.84 11.44 10.32
N ILE A 103 -6.73 12.14 10.11
CA ILE A 103 -5.54 12.07 10.95
C ILE A 103 -5.22 13.45 11.50
N SER A 104 -4.91 13.55 12.79
CA SER A 104 -4.32 14.76 13.37
C SER A 104 -3.08 14.40 14.18
N PRO A 105 -1.87 14.83 13.76
CA PRO A 105 -0.63 14.51 14.46
C PRO A 105 -0.17 15.64 15.39
N ASP A 106 0.72 15.31 16.35
CA ASP A 106 1.55 16.32 17.05
C ASP A 106 2.73 16.76 16.18
N TYR A 107 3.14 15.91 15.22
CA TYR A 107 4.19 16.15 14.22
C TYR A 107 5.42 16.88 14.77
N ARG A 108 5.93 16.45 15.94
CA ARG A 108 7.09 16.90 16.73
C ARG A 108 6.78 17.67 18.02
N ALA A 109 5.97 18.71 17.97
CA ALA A 109 5.83 19.67 19.05
C ALA A 109 4.61 20.58 18.85
N LYS A 110 4.19 21.24 19.94
CA LYS A 110 3.13 22.26 19.87
C LYS A 110 3.46 23.45 18.96
N THR A 111 4.74 23.62 18.61
CA THR A 111 5.31 24.75 17.85
C THR A 111 6.12 24.27 16.64
N SER A 112 5.74 23.14 16.01
CA SER A 112 6.57 22.39 15.05
C SER A 112 7.05 23.10 13.76
N TRP A 113 6.35 24.12 13.24
CA TRP A 113 6.67 24.89 12.01
C TRP A 113 7.28 24.12 10.79
N MET A 114 7.07 22.81 10.72
CA MET A 114 7.68 21.89 9.74
C MET A 114 9.22 21.99 9.63
N GLY A 115 9.92 22.08 10.75
CA GLY A 115 11.38 21.90 10.77
C GLY A 115 11.82 20.47 10.42
N PRO A 116 13.13 20.20 10.31
CA PRO A 116 13.63 18.87 9.90
C PRO A 116 13.11 17.69 10.73
N ALA A 117 12.93 17.89 12.04
CA ALA A 117 12.45 16.85 12.94
C ALA A 117 10.95 16.56 12.77
N ALA A 118 10.15 17.61 12.54
CA ALA A 118 8.74 17.48 12.19
C ALA A 118 8.53 16.83 10.81
N GLU A 119 9.38 17.16 9.84
CA GLU A 119 9.39 16.55 8.51
C GLU A 119 9.66 15.03 8.59
N ALA A 120 10.65 14.62 9.38
CA ALA A 120 10.96 13.21 9.60
C ALA A 120 9.78 12.45 10.24
N ASP A 121 9.15 13.03 11.26
CA ASP A 121 8.00 12.40 11.94
C ASP A 121 6.78 12.31 11.03
N MET A 122 6.54 13.32 10.20
CA MET A 122 5.45 13.29 9.21
C MET A 122 5.64 12.18 8.19
N LEU A 123 6.85 11.98 7.69
CA LEU A 123 7.17 10.85 6.80
C LEU A 123 6.97 9.51 7.51
N GLN A 124 7.38 9.40 8.78
CA GLN A 124 7.15 8.19 9.58
C GLN A 124 5.66 7.90 9.81
N ILE A 125 4.85 8.93 10.07
CA ILE A 125 3.39 8.81 10.18
C ILE A 125 2.81 8.34 8.85
N MET A 126 3.21 8.92 7.72
CA MET A 126 2.75 8.46 6.40
C MET A 126 3.11 7.00 6.13
N ASP A 127 4.31 6.56 6.53
CA ASP A 127 4.72 5.17 6.41
C ASP A 127 3.87 4.24 7.28
N GLU A 128 3.65 4.61 8.54
CA GLU A 128 2.81 3.84 9.46
C GLU A 128 1.38 3.72 8.96
N LEU A 129 0.81 4.79 8.42
CA LEU A 129 -0.53 4.78 7.82
C LEU A 129 -0.59 3.87 6.58
N ASN A 130 0.40 3.92 5.69
CA ASN A 130 0.46 3.03 4.51
C ASN A 130 0.70 1.56 4.87
N GLY A 131 1.31 1.30 6.03
CA GLY A 131 1.49 -0.05 6.57
C GLY A 131 0.23 -0.61 7.24
N ARG A 132 -0.71 0.24 7.64
CA ARG A 132 -1.98 -0.14 8.29
C ARG A 132 -3.17 -0.16 7.32
N PHE A 133 -3.19 0.74 6.35
CA PHE A 133 -4.35 0.96 5.48
C PHE A 133 -3.97 0.94 4.00
N ARG A 134 -4.96 0.61 3.16
CA ARG A 134 -4.83 0.74 1.72
C ARG A 134 -5.15 2.16 1.27
N ILE A 135 -4.09 2.97 1.18
CA ILE A 135 -4.21 4.41 0.90
C ILE A 135 -4.20 4.66 -0.60
N HIS A 136 -5.24 5.33 -1.08
CA HIS A 136 -5.31 5.83 -2.44
C HIS A 136 -4.64 7.21 -2.54
N ARG A 137 -5.23 8.25 -1.94
CA ARG A 137 -4.67 9.62 -1.94
C ARG A 137 -4.38 10.16 -0.55
N VAL A 138 -3.48 11.14 -0.46
CA VAL A 138 -3.15 11.87 0.76
C VAL A 138 -3.38 13.36 0.58
N VAL A 139 -4.30 13.92 1.35
CA VAL A 139 -4.51 15.37 1.50
C VAL A 139 -3.83 15.85 2.77
N VAL A 140 -2.97 16.86 2.65
CA VAL A 140 -2.37 17.52 3.83
C VAL A 140 -3.03 18.89 4.01
N SER A 141 -3.47 19.18 5.22
CA SER A 141 -4.20 20.38 5.55
C SER A 141 -3.79 20.96 6.89
N GLY A 142 -4.19 22.20 7.16
CA GLY A 142 -4.03 22.80 8.48
C GLY A 142 -4.47 24.25 8.50
N GLY A 143 -4.43 24.85 9.70
CA GLY A 143 -4.69 26.27 9.92
C GLY A 143 -3.46 26.99 10.46
N SER A 144 -3.22 28.25 10.07
CA SER A 144 -2.14 29.08 10.63
C SER A 144 -0.74 28.43 10.47
N MET A 145 -0.04 28.10 11.57
CA MET A 145 1.19 27.31 11.53
C MET A 145 1.02 25.96 10.82
N GLY A 146 -0.10 25.26 11.02
CA GLY A 146 -0.39 23.99 10.35
C GLY A 146 -0.60 24.15 8.85
N ALA A 147 -1.24 25.24 8.43
CA ALA A 147 -1.39 25.59 7.00
C ALA A 147 -0.03 25.87 6.35
N THR A 148 0.81 26.62 7.05
CA THR A 148 2.21 26.85 6.66
C THR A 148 2.92 25.52 6.52
N ALA A 149 2.90 24.69 7.57
CA ALA A 149 3.53 23.38 7.61
C ALA A 149 3.10 22.45 6.47
N ALA A 150 1.81 22.47 6.10
CA ALA A 150 1.27 21.70 4.97
C ALA A 150 1.91 22.12 3.64
N LEU A 151 2.01 23.43 3.39
CA LEU A 151 2.67 23.97 2.19
C LEU A 151 4.16 23.62 2.15
N LEU A 152 4.87 23.79 3.27
CA LEU A 152 6.32 23.52 3.32
C LEU A 152 6.63 22.03 3.13
N PHE A 153 5.84 21.16 3.77
CA PHE A 153 5.99 19.71 3.64
C PHE A 153 5.77 19.27 2.18
N ALA A 154 4.70 19.73 1.55
CA ALA A 154 4.41 19.38 0.16
C ALA A 154 5.45 19.92 -0.83
N ALA A 155 6.01 21.12 -0.60
CA ALA A 155 7.08 21.66 -1.43
C ALA A 155 8.40 20.87 -1.30
N ARG A 156 8.60 20.16 -0.18
CA ARG A 156 9.73 19.25 0.04
C ARG A 156 9.49 17.85 -0.48
N HIS A 157 8.23 17.40 -0.40
CA HIS A 157 7.80 16.02 -0.67
C HIS A 157 6.60 15.98 -1.63
N PRO A 158 6.73 16.52 -2.85
CA PRO A 158 5.59 16.66 -3.76
C PRO A 158 5.01 15.32 -4.21
N ASP A 159 5.82 14.26 -4.24
CA ASP A 159 5.36 12.92 -4.60
C ASP A 159 4.60 12.19 -3.47
N CYS A 160 4.68 12.72 -2.24
CA CYS A 160 4.03 12.14 -1.07
C CYS A 160 2.60 12.66 -0.86
N VAL A 161 2.25 13.79 -1.47
CA VAL A 161 1.01 14.56 -1.23
C VAL A 161 0.21 14.67 -2.52
N ASP A 162 -1.06 14.27 -2.47
CA ASP A 162 -1.96 14.33 -3.62
C ASP A 162 -2.84 15.59 -3.64
N GLY A 163 -2.96 16.33 -2.52
CA GLY A 163 -3.69 17.60 -2.46
C GLY A 163 -3.40 18.41 -1.18
N ILE A 164 -3.58 19.73 -1.25
CA ILE A 164 -3.25 20.65 -0.15
C ILE A 164 -4.42 21.59 0.16
N VAL A 165 -4.73 21.76 1.45
CA VAL A 165 -5.66 22.79 1.95
C VAL A 165 -4.99 23.62 3.05
N ALA A 166 -4.56 24.83 2.71
CA ALA A 166 -3.81 25.72 3.59
C ALA A 166 -4.68 26.90 4.07
N LEU A 167 -5.16 26.86 5.32
CA LEU A 167 -6.09 27.85 5.85
C LEU A 167 -5.36 28.95 6.64
N ASN A 168 -5.22 30.14 6.04
CA ASN A 168 -4.47 31.29 6.59
C ASN A 168 -3.01 30.96 6.99
N GLY A 169 -2.27 30.28 6.11
CA GLY A 169 -0.83 30.00 6.27
C GLY A 169 0.06 30.98 5.51
N THR A 170 1.36 31.02 5.84
CA THR A 170 2.38 31.69 5.03
C THR A 170 3.06 30.68 4.10
N ALA A 171 3.41 31.10 2.89
CA ALA A 171 4.14 30.29 1.92
C ALA A 171 5.65 30.53 1.93
N ASN A 172 6.14 31.49 2.73
CA ASN A 172 7.54 31.93 2.70
C ASN A 172 8.06 32.33 4.07
N LEU A 173 8.96 31.51 4.62
CA LEU A 173 9.54 31.75 5.95
C LEU A 173 10.70 32.74 5.93
N ILE A 174 11.27 33.05 4.76
CA ILE A 174 12.37 34.04 4.69
C ILE A 174 11.85 35.43 5.03
N GLU A 175 10.70 35.81 4.49
CA GLU A 175 10.11 37.13 4.76
C GLU A 175 9.20 37.16 5.98
N TYR A 176 8.76 36.00 6.48
CA TYR A 176 7.83 35.93 7.59
C TYR A 176 8.43 36.59 8.86
N PRO A 177 7.75 37.59 9.45
CA PRO A 177 8.33 38.38 10.55
C PRO A 177 7.95 37.86 11.94
N ASN A 178 6.98 36.95 12.04
CA ASN A 178 6.40 36.52 13.31
C ASN A 178 6.91 35.15 13.75
N PHE A 179 6.76 34.84 15.04
CA PHE A 179 7.14 33.56 15.66
C PHE A 179 8.61 33.12 15.43
N LEU A 180 9.51 34.08 15.24
CA LEU A 180 10.90 33.82 14.86
C LEU A 180 11.62 32.86 15.81
N ASP A 181 11.40 32.97 17.12
CA ASP A 181 12.04 32.09 18.11
C ASP A 181 11.57 30.64 17.98
N ALA A 182 10.26 30.41 17.84
CA ALA A 182 9.69 29.07 17.69
C ALA A 182 10.08 28.42 16.34
N ILE A 183 10.15 29.22 15.28
CA ILE A 183 10.64 28.75 13.98
C ILE A 183 12.14 28.44 14.09
N ALA A 184 12.94 29.30 14.72
CA ALA A 184 14.36 29.06 14.92
C ALA A 184 14.62 27.79 15.75
N GLU A 185 13.82 27.52 16.77
CA GLU A 185 13.87 26.27 17.53
C GLU A 185 13.58 25.06 16.63
N SER A 186 12.49 25.10 15.87
CA SER A 186 12.10 24.02 14.94
C SER A 186 13.17 23.73 13.87
N TYR A 187 13.91 24.75 13.45
CA TYR A 187 14.93 24.67 12.39
C TYR A 187 16.35 24.49 12.97
N GLY A 188 16.49 24.51 14.30
CA GLY A 188 17.76 24.47 15.01
C GLY A 188 18.69 25.66 14.69
N GLY A 189 18.13 26.83 14.40
CA GLY A 189 18.84 28.07 14.07
C GLY A 189 17.96 29.09 13.35
N THR A 190 18.35 30.37 13.40
CA THR A 190 17.65 31.46 12.71
C THR A 190 17.85 31.40 11.20
N LYS A 191 17.01 32.11 10.43
CA LYS A 191 17.14 32.22 8.97
C LYS A 191 18.44 32.86 8.51
N ASP A 192 19.08 33.69 9.33
CA ASP A 192 20.41 34.25 9.01
C ASP A 192 21.52 33.19 9.15
N LEU A 193 21.38 32.27 10.11
CA LEU A 193 22.34 31.19 10.33
C LEU A 193 22.12 30.00 9.40
N LYS A 194 20.86 29.76 8.97
CA LYS A 194 20.48 28.63 8.12
C LYS A 194 19.62 29.05 6.92
N PRO A 195 20.07 29.97 6.07
CA PRO A 195 19.24 30.57 5.01
C PRO A 195 18.68 29.54 4.03
N GLU A 196 19.49 28.57 3.60
CA GLU A 196 19.01 27.53 2.67
C GLU A 196 17.95 26.62 3.28
N MET A 197 17.99 26.33 4.58
CA MET A 197 16.99 25.47 5.24
C MET A 197 15.59 26.09 5.22
N TYR A 198 15.51 27.42 5.37
CA TYR A 198 14.28 28.20 5.27
C TYR A 198 13.86 28.38 3.81
N ARG A 199 14.84 28.62 2.92
CA ARG A 199 14.61 28.75 1.47
C ARG A 199 13.97 27.50 0.90
N GLU A 200 14.62 26.34 1.04
CA GLU A 200 14.21 25.06 0.45
C GLU A 200 12.80 24.60 0.87
N ARG A 201 12.30 25.08 2.01
CA ARG A 201 10.97 24.80 2.54
C ARG A 201 9.91 25.82 2.13
N SER A 202 10.32 27.04 1.78
CA SER A 202 9.39 28.12 1.41
C SER A 202 8.74 27.83 0.06
N ALA A 203 7.50 27.30 0.11
CA ALA A 203 6.73 26.86 -1.05
C ALA A 203 6.58 27.94 -2.14
N GLU A 204 6.47 29.22 -1.76
CA GLU A 204 6.41 30.34 -2.70
C GLU A 204 7.60 30.39 -3.66
N LEU A 205 8.78 29.93 -3.22
CA LEU A 205 10.01 29.97 -4.02
C LEU A 205 10.14 28.80 -4.99
N PHE A 206 9.27 27.79 -4.86
CA PHE A 206 9.29 26.57 -5.67
C PHE A 206 7.87 26.13 -6.08
N PRO A 207 7.06 27.03 -6.68
CA PRO A 207 5.69 26.70 -7.08
C PRO A 207 5.65 25.50 -8.05
N GLU A 208 6.69 25.28 -8.85
CA GLU A 208 6.80 24.18 -9.81
C GLU A 208 6.79 22.79 -9.15
N ARG A 209 7.11 22.71 -7.85
CA ARG A 209 7.05 21.45 -7.10
C ARG A 209 5.63 21.09 -6.71
N LEU A 210 4.73 22.07 -6.59
CA LEU A 210 3.34 21.83 -6.25
C LEU A 210 2.53 21.47 -7.50
N THR A 211 2.56 20.19 -7.84
CA THR A 211 1.88 19.61 -9.01
C THR A 211 0.47 19.09 -8.72
N MET A 212 0.11 19.06 -7.44
CA MET A 212 -1.20 18.66 -6.92
C MET A 212 -2.18 19.83 -6.82
N PRO A 213 -3.50 19.60 -6.72
CA PRO A 213 -4.46 20.63 -6.37
C PRO A 213 -4.13 21.33 -5.05
N VAL A 214 -4.17 22.67 -5.08
CA VAL A 214 -3.90 23.52 -3.91
C VAL A 214 -5.07 24.46 -3.66
N ALA A 215 -5.62 24.43 -2.45
CA ALA A 215 -6.55 25.44 -1.97
C ALA A 215 -5.94 26.22 -0.81
N ALA A 216 -6.17 27.54 -0.78
CA ALA A 216 -5.72 28.39 0.31
C ALA A 216 -6.72 29.49 0.65
N THR A 217 -6.84 29.80 1.93
CA THR A 217 -7.58 30.97 2.43
C THR A 217 -6.61 32.02 2.97
N THR A 218 -6.95 33.30 2.83
CA THR A 218 -6.15 34.41 3.37
C THR A 218 -7.03 35.60 3.79
N GLY A 219 -6.64 36.31 4.84
CA GLY A 219 -7.26 37.58 5.28
C GLY A 219 -6.35 38.78 5.00
N GLY A 220 -6.89 39.87 4.44
CA GLY A 220 -6.12 41.08 4.12
C GLY A 220 -5.72 41.90 5.34
N ASN A 221 -6.44 41.76 6.47
CA ASN A 221 -6.12 42.38 7.75
C ASN A 221 -5.40 41.41 8.72
N ASP A 222 -4.95 40.25 8.24
CA ASP A 222 -4.24 39.28 9.06
C ASP A 222 -2.82 39.76 9.40
N THR A 223 -2.62 40.23 10.62
CA THR A 223 -1.30 40.64 11.12
C THR A 223 -0.51 39.50 11.75
N ILE A 224 -1.14 38.34 11.99
CA ILE A 224 -0.50 37.16 12.59
C ILE A 224 0.20 36.38 11.49
N VAL A 225 -0.50 36.12 10.39
CA VAL A 225 0.04 35.51 9.17
C VAL A 225 -0.29 36.37 7.96
N PRO A 226 0.54 37.39 7.65
CA PRO A 226 0.30 38.28 6.52
C PRO A 226 0.14 37.50 5.20
N PRO A 227 -0.85 37.86 4.36
CA PRO A 227 -1.31 37.03 3.26
C PRO A 227 -0.43 37.04 2.02
N GLU A 228 0.54 37.95 1.94
CA GLU A 228 1.22 38.33 0.70
C GLU A 228 1.98 37.15 0.06
N SER A 229 2.71 36.37 0.86
CA SER A 229 3.45 35.20 0.37
C SER A 229 2.51 34.16 -0.26
N THR A 230 1.40 33.87 0.42
CA THR A 230 0.41 32.91 -0.04
C THR A 230 -0.32 33.42 -1.28
N LEU A 231 -0.66 34.71 -1.36
CA LEU A 231 -1.24 35.31 -2.57
C LEU A 231 -0.30 35.19 -3.78
N ARG A 232 1.00 35.44 -3.59
CA ARG A 232 2.01 35.28 -4.67
C ARG A 232 2.17 33.82 -5.09
N LEU A 233 2.21 32.88 -4.14
CA LEU A 233 2.19 31.45 -4.44
C LEU A 233 0.96 31.08 -5.27
N MET A 234 -0.24 31.45 -4.84
CA MET A 234 -1.48 31.10 -5.55
C MET A 234 -1.53 31.72 -6.96
N ALA A 235 -0.97 32.91 -7.17
CA ALA A 235 -0.82 33.50 -8.49
C ALA A 235 0.17 32.73 -9.38
N ALA A 236 1.30 32.27 -8.83
CA ALA A 236 2.27 31.45 -9.54
C ALA A 236 1.67 30.09 -9.95
N LEU A 237 0.96 29.41 -9.05
CA LEU A 237 0.29 28.14 -9.32
C LEU A 237 -0.74 28.26 -10.45
N LYS A 238 -1.56 29.33 -10.44
CA LYS A 238 -2.50 29.61 -11.54
C LYS A 238 -1.79 29.86 -12.86
N THR A 239 -0.66 30.59 -12.84
CA THR A 239 0.10 30.94 -14.04
C THR A 239 0.71 29.69 -14.71
N GLN A 240 1.18 28.72 -13.93
CA GLN A 240 1.75 27.46 -14.45
C GLN A 240 0.70 26.39 -14.77
N GLY A 241 -0.60 26.64 -14.50
CA GLY A 241 -1.68 25.70 -14.79
C GLY A 241 -1.92 24.63 -13.71
N THR A 242 -1.34 24.77 -12.52
CA THR A 242 -1.69 23.92 -11.37
C THR A 242 -3.13 24.26 -10.94
N PRO A 243 -4.01 23.27 -10.69
CA PRO A 243 -5.34 23.51 -10.12
C PRO A 243 -5.22 24.23 -8.76
N ALA A 244 -5.63 25.51 -8.72
CA ALA A 244 -5.40 26.37 -7.57
C ALA A 244 -6.62 27.25 -7.22
N LEU A 245 -7.15 27.09 -6.01
CA LEU A 245 -8.23 27.92 -5.46
C LEU A 245 -7.71 28.81 -4.32
N GLY A 246 -7.63 30.12 -4.57
CA GLY A 246 -7.34 31.11 -3.52
C GLY A 246 -8.62 31.83 -3.09
N VAL A 247 -9.00 31.72 -1.82
CA VAL A 247 -10.12 32.44 -1.22
C VAL A 247 -9.57 33.56 -0.33
N HIS A 248 -9.45 34.75 -0.92
CA HIS A 248 -8.95 35.93 -0.21
C HIS A 248 -10.11 36.80 0.30
N LYS A 249 -10.06 37.20 1.58
CA LYS A 249 -10.97 38.18 2.18
C LYS A 249 -10.20 39.47 2.46
N PRO A 250 -10.32 40.52 1.63
CA PRO A 250 -9.57 41.77 1.80
C PRO A 250 -9.74 42.40 3.19
N ASP A 251 -10.94 42.33 3.76
CA ASP A 251 -11.22 42.88 5.09
C ASP A 251 -11.13 41.84 6.23
N GLY A 252 -10.81 40.58 5.91
CA GLY A 252 -10.79 39.46 6.86
C GLY A 252 -9.54 39.44 7.75
N GLY A 253 -9.67 38.90 8.96
CA GLY A 253 -8.58 38.70 9.91
C GLY A 253 -7.89 37.35 9.76
N HIS A 254 -7.36 36.82 10.88
CA HIS A 254 -6.63 35.55 10.92
C HIS A 254 -7.54 34.31 10.87
N GLU A 255 -8.85 34.49 11.00
CA GLU A 255 -9.84 33.43 10.97
C GLU A 255 -10.20 32.98 9.55
N THR A 256 -10.52 31.70 9.39
CA THR A 256 -11.19 31.16 8.21
C THR A 256 -12.59 30.73 8.62
N ASN A 257 -13.63 31.24 7.96
CA ASN A 257 -14.99 30.81 8.26
C ASN A 257 -15.29 29.42 7.67
N TYR A 258 -16.37 28.80 8.16
CA TYR A 258 -16.75 27.43 7.79
C TYR A 258 -16.96 27.26 6.29
N LYS A 259 -17.60 28.24 5.64
CA LYS A 259 -17.91 28.18 4.22
C LYS A 259 -16.64 28.18 3.39
N ASP A 260 -15.73 29.11 3.64
CA ASP A 260 -14.49 29.21 2.88
C ASP A 260 -13.59 27.97 3.11
N ALA A 261 -13.53 27.45 4.33
CA ALA A 261 -12.84 26.18 4.61
C ALA A 261 -13.46 25.02 3.82
N THR A 262 -14.79 24.92 3.84
CA THR A 262 -15.54 23.90 3.10
C THR A 262 -15.27 23.99 1.60
N ASP A 263 -15.39 25.18 1.01
CA ASP A 263 -15.12 25.40 -0.42
C ASP A 263 -13.68 25.00 -0.80
N ALA A 264 -12.70 25.29 0.06
CA ALA A 264 -11.30 24.94 -0.15
C ALA A 264 -11.08 23.42 -0.16
N PHE A 265 -11.69 22.71 0.79
CA PHE A 265 -11.62 21.25 0.83
C PHE A 265 -12.37 20.60 -0.35
N GLU A 266 -13.60 21.03 -0.64
CA GLU A 266 -14.36 20.49 -1.77
C GLU A 266 -13.63 20.67 -3.09
N PHE A 267 -12.99 21.83 -3.30
CA PHE A 267 -12.20 22.06 -4.51
C PHE A 267 -11.14 20.97 -4.73
N VAL A 268 -10.40 20.60 -3.68
CA VAL A 268 -9.34 19.57 -3.80
C VAL A 268 -9.93 18.22 -4.17
N PHE A 269 -11.02 17.79 -3.52
CA PHE A 269 -11.67 16.52 -3.83
C PHE A 269 -12.38 16.55 -5.19
N ASP A 270 -12.95 17.67 -5.61
CA ASP A 270 -13.55 17.81 -6.93
C ASP A 270 -12.49 17.70 -8.04
N GLN A 271 -11.26 18.17 -7.80
CA GLN A 271 -10.14 17.91 -8.72
C GLN A 271 -9.77 16.42 -8.78
N PHE A 272 -9.92 15.69 -7.68
CA PHE A 272 -9.71 14.25 -7.65
C PHE A 272 -10.78 13.51 -8.46
N ASP A 273 -12.04 13.88 -8.28
CA ASP A 273 -13.17 13.31 -9.02
C ASP A 273 -13.06 13.60 -10.51
N ALA A 274 -12.69 14.84 -10.88
CA ALA A 274 -12.46 15.22 -12.27
C ALA A 274 -11.30 14.41 -12.89
N LYS A 275 -10.22 14.17 -12.14
CA LYS A 275 -9.10 13.35 -12.59
C LYS A 275 -9.48 11.89 -12.77
N ASP A 276 -10.30 11.33 -11.88
CA ASP A 276 -10.79 9.95 -11.99
C ASP A 276 -11.75 9.80 -13.17
N ALA A 277 -12.64 10.78 -13.39
CA ALA A 277 -13.59 10.78 -14.50
C ALA A 277 -12.91 10.84 -15.88
N VAL A 278 -11.74 11.49 -15.97
CA VAL A 278 -10.91 11.56 -17.19
C VAL A 278 -9.90 10.41 -17.27
N GLY A 279 -9.74 9.61 -16.22
CA GLY A 279 -8.86 8.46 -16.16
C GLY A 279 -9.14 7.43 -17.28
N ALA A 280 -8.18 6.53 -17.51
CA ALA A 280 -8.32 5.51 -18.55
C ALA A 280 -9.61 4.70 -18.32
N ALA A 281 -10.50 4.72 -19.31
CA ALA A 281 -11.71 3.92 -19.30
C ALA A 281 -11.35 2.43 -19.05
N PRO A 282 -12.20 1.68 -18.33
CA PRO A 282 -11.93 0.27 -18.07
C PRO A 282 -11.71 -0.48 -19.39
N VAL A 283 -10.71 -1.36 -19.40
CA VAL A 283 -10.39 -2.16 -20.59
C VAL A 283 -11.55 -3.08 -20.94
N LEU A 284 -12.16 -3.71 -19.94
CA LEU A 284 -13.35 -4.53 -20.09
C LEU A 284 -14.60 -3.75 -19.64
N LYS A 285 -15.46 -3.43 -20.61
CA LYS A 285 -16.73 -2.73 -20.38
C LYS A 285 -17.93 -3.66 -20.18
N GLN A 286 -17.79 -4.94 -20.56
CA GLN A 286 -18.84 -5.94 -20.54
C GLN A 286 -18.36 -7.20 -19.83
N TRP A 287 -19.20 -7.70 -18.94
CA TRP A 287 -18.93 -8.83 -18.04
C TRP A 287 -20.01 -9.92 -18.13
N ASP A 288 -20.84 -9.88 -19.18
CA ASP A 288 -21.98 -10.77 -19.44
C ASP A 288 -21.58 -12.12 -20.05
N LYS A 289 -20.33 -12.25 -20.51
CA LYS A 289 -19.77 -13.46 -21.12
C LYS A 289 -18.68 -14.03 -20.23
N ALA A 290 -18.35 -15.30 -20.48
CA ALA A 290 -17.18 -15.92 -19.87
C ALA A 290 -15.90 -15.14 -20.25
N ILE A 291 -15.18 -14.68 -19.24
CA ILE A 291 -13.95 -13.91 -19.37
C ILE A 291 -12.77 -14.83 -19.07
N THR A 292 -11.88 -15.00 -20.05
CA THR A 292 -10.58 -15.67 -19.84
C THR A 292 -9.47 -14.64 -19.95
N VAL A 293 -8.75 -14.42 -18.86
CA VAL A 293 -7.54 -13.59 -18.82
C VAL A 293 -6.33 -14.50 -18.82
N VAL A 294 -5.33 -14.24 -19.66
CA VAL A 294 -4.03 -14.93 -19.59
C VAL A 294 -2.96 -13.92 -19.21
N CYS A 295 -2.23 -14.18 -18.11
CA CYS A 295 -1.14 -13.33 -17.66
C CYS A 295 0.19 -13.89 -18.17
N LEU A 296 0.73 -13.30 -19.24
CA LEU A 296 2.00 -13.67 -19.85
C LEU A 296 3.14 -12.85 -19.22
N GLY A 297 4.13 -13.51 -18.62
CA GLY A 297 5.27 -12.80 -18.06
C GLY A 297 6.41 -13.67 -17.57
N ASP A 298 7.22 -13.10 -16.68
CA ASP A 298 8.43 -13.71 -16.13
C ASP A 298 8.23 -14.32 -14.73
N SER A 299 9.28 -14.31 -13.88
CA SER A 299 9.23 -14.82 -12.51
C SER A 299 8.23 -14.11 -11.63
N VAL A 300 8.01 -12.80 -11.81
CA VAL A 300 7.02 -12.04 -11.02
C VAL A 300 5.59 -12.46 -11.38
N THR A 301 5.38 -13.00 -12.59
CA THR A 301 4.07 -13.52 -12.99
C THR A 301 3.83 -14.94 -12.48
N GLY A 302 4.87 -15.77 -12.44
CA GLY A 302 4.74 -17.16 -12.01
C GLY A 302 4.61 -17.34 -10.50
N VAL A 303 4.28 -18.56 -10.09
CA VAL A 303 4.17 -18.97 -8.68
C VAL A 303 5.50 -19.54 -8.21
N TYR A 304 6.10 -18.91 -7.20
CA TYR A 304 7.42 -19.26 -6.66
C TYR A 304 7.45 -19.11 -5.14
N TYR A 305 8.59 -19.42 -4.54
CA TYR A 305 8.81 -19.34 -3.10
C TYR A 305 8.53 -17.94 -2.50
N HIS A 306 8.75 -16.85 -3.26
CA HIS A 306 8.48 -15.46 -2.84
C HIS A 306 7.03 -15.20 -2.38
N THR A 307 6.10 -16.05 -2.80
CA THR A 307 4.66 -15.94 -2.53
C THR A 307 4.09 -17.17 -1.84
N GLY A 308 4.95 -17.97 -1.19
CA GLY A 308 4.56 -19.20 -0.52
C GLY A 308 4.37 -20.40 -1.46
N GLY A 309 4.61 -20.24 -2.77
CA GLY A 309 4.54 -21.33 -3.75
C GLY A 309 3.11 -21.80 -4.11
N LEU A 310 2.07 -21.09 -3.66
CA LEU A 310 0.67 -21.44 -3.90
C LEU A 310 -0.07 -20.48 -4.85
N ARG A 311 0.14 -19.18 -4.69
CA ARG A 311 -0.49 -18.12 -5.50
C ARG A 311 0.54 -17.11 -5.94
N ALA A 312 0.24 -16.39 -7.00
CA ALA A 312 0.91 -15.17 -7.43
C ALA A 312 -0.15 -14.12 -7.80
N TYR A 313 0.25 -13.02 -8.43
CA TYR A 313 -0.70 -11.95 -8.75
C TYR A 313 -1.79 -12.41 -9.74
N PRO A 314 -1.59 -13.36 -10.67
CA PRO A 314 -2.67 -13.85 -11.52
C PRO A 314 -3.81 -14.53 -10.74
N GLU A 315 -3.49 -15.35 -9.74
CA GLU A 315 -4.51 -15.98 -8.89
C GLU A 315 -5.24 -14.95 -8.01
N LEU A 316 -4.52 -13.92 -7.54
CA LEU A 316 -5.11 -12.80 -6.80
C LEU A 316 -5.99 -11.93 -7.70
N LEU A 317 -5.60 -11.74 -8.96
CA LEU A 317 -6.40 -11.02 -9.96
C LEU A 317 -7.72 -11.75 -10.23
N GLU A 318 -7.71 -13.08 -10.27
CA GLU A 318 -8.96 -13.85 -10.39
C GLU A 318 -9.91 -13.58 -9.23
N LEU A 319 -9.38 -13.60 -8.00
CA LEU A 319 -10.16 -13.31 -6.79
C LEU A 319 -10.69 -11.88 -6.80
N ALA A 320 -9.85 -10.91 -7.16
CA ALA A 320 -10.21 -9.50 -7.26
C ALA A 320 -11.34 -9.28 -8.28
N LEU A 321 -11.17 -9.79 -9.50
CA LEU A 321 -12.15 -9.65 -10.57
C LEU A 321 -13.48 -10.34 -10.25
N ARG A 322 -13.47 -11.52 -9.62
CA ARG A 322 -14.69 -12.19 -9.17
C ARG A 322 -15.38 -11.44 -8.03
N HIS A 323 -14.63 -10.76 -7.16
CA HIS A 323 -15.21 -9.95 -6.11
C HIS A 323 -15.94 -8.73 -6.68
N VAL A 324 -15.29 -7.99 -7.60
CA VAL A 324 -15.90 -6.79 -8.21
C VAL A 324 -17.00 -7.12 -9.24
N HIS A 325 -16.98 -8.34 -9.81
CA HIS A 325 -17.97 -8.84 -10.76
C HIS A 325 -18.44 -10.25 -10.40
N PRO A 326 -19.25 -10.42 -9.34
CA PRO A 326 -19.63 -11.73 -8.79
C PRO A 326 -20.49 -12.57 -9.74
N GLU A 327 -21.26 -11.93 -10.62
CA GLU A 327 -22.12 -12.60 -11.59
C GLU A 327 -21.37 -13.07 -12.86
N ALA A 328 -20.12 -12.63 -13.04
CA ALA A 328 -19.35 -12.94 -14.23
C ALA A 328 -18.59 -14.27 -14.09
N SER A 329 -18.58 -15.07 -15.15
CA SER A 329 -17.75 -16.27 -15.20
C SER A 329 -16.32 -15.90 -15.58
N ILE A 330 -15.46 -15.76 -14.58
CA ILE A 330 -14.08 -15.28 -14.75
C ILE A 330 -13.09 -16.40 -14.48
N ARG A 331 -12.10 -16.54 -15.38
CA ARG A 331 -10.94 -17.40 -15.22
C ARG A 331 -9.67 -16.64 -15.57
N VAL A 332 -8.65 -16.71 -14.72
CA VAL A 332 -7.32 -16.19 -14.98
C VAL A 332 -6.34 -17.35 -15.11
N ILE A 333 -5.48 -17.30 -16.13
CA ILE A 333 -4.48 -18.31 -16.43
C ILE A 333 -3.10 -17.67 -16.23
N ASN A 334 -2.33 -18.26 -15.33
CA ASN A 334 -0.94 -17.87 -15.10
C ASN A 334 -0.04 -18.49 -16.18
N ALA A 335 0.56 -17.64 -17.01
CA ALA A 335 1.56 -18.01 -18.00
C ALA A 335 2.92 -17.33 -17.68
N GLY A 336 3.29 -17.23 -16.41
CA GLY A 336 4.58 -16.72 -15.93
C GLY A 336 5.66 -17.78 -15.87
N ILE A 337 6.86 -17.48 -16.38
CA ILE A 337 8.02 -18.39 -16.31
C ILE A 337 9.28 -17.62 -15.91
N SER A 338 9.93 -18.08 -14.83
CA SER A 338 11.15 -17.50 -14.30
C SER A 338 12.27 -17.44 -15.33
N GLY A 339 12.97 -16.31 -15.33
CA GLY A 339 14.07 -16.06 -16.24
C GLY A 339 13.68 -15.79 -17.69
N HIS A 340 12.41 -15.88 -18.09
CA HIS A 340 12.00 -15.56 -19.45
C HIS A 340 12.00 -14.05 -19.72
N THR A 341 12.32 -13.69 -20.95
CA THR A 341 12.22 -12.36 -21.54
C THR A 341 11.06 -12.31 -22.54
N THR A 342 10.83 -11.15 -23.15
CA THR A 342 9.91 -11.02 -24.29
C THR A 342 10.24 -11.94 -25.47
N THR A 343 11.52 -12.32 -25.64
CA THR A 343 11.96 -13.26 -26.68
C THR A 343 11.35 -14.64 -26.45
N GLU A 344 11.50 -15.20 -25.25
CA GLU A 344 10.85 -16.47 -24.91
C GLU A 344 9.32 -16.35 -24.86
N GLY A 345 8.80 -15.19 -24.47
CA GLY A 345 7.36 -14.86 -24.55
C GLY A 345 6.79 -15.06 -25.95
N LEU A 346 7.48 -14.58 -27.00
CA LEU A 346 7.06 -14.76 -28.39
C LEU A 346 7.07 -16.23 -28.84
N LEU A 347 8.09 -16.99 -28.42
CA LEU A 347 8.24 -18.39 -28.76
C LEU A 347 7.11 -19.26 -28.21
N ARG A 348 6.64 -18.94 -27.00
CA ARG A 348 5.60 -19.70 -26.30
C ARG A 348 4.18 -19.14 -26.42
N LEU A 349 4.00 -18.00 -27.10
CA LEU A 349 2.72 -17.30 -27.20
C LEU A 349 1.56 -18.20 -27.67
N GLU A 350 1.78 -19.05 -28.67
CA GLU A 350 0.72 -19.94 -29.17
C GLU A 350 0.24 -20.92 -28.09
N ASN A 351 1.18 -21.60 -27.43
CA ASN A 351 0.89 -22.70 -26.52
C ASN A 351 0.37 -22.21 -25.16
N ASP A 352 0.98 -21.16 -24.63
CA ASP A 352 0.72 -20.69 -23.27
C ASP A 352 -0.40 -19.65 -23.22
N VAL A 353 -0.73 -19.02 -24.35
CA VAL A 353 -1.69 -17.91 -24.41
C VAL A 353 -2.80 -18.17 -25.42
N LEU A 354 -2.49 -18.21 -26.71
CA LEU A 354 -3.52 -18.17 -27.75
C LEU A 354 -4.36 -19.47 -27.82
N LEU A 355 -3.79 -20.61 -27.40
CA LEU A 355 -4.52 -21.88 -27.24
C LEU A 355 -5.75 -21.74 -26.32
N HIS A 356 -5.68 -20.85 -25.33
CA HIS A 356 -6.76 -20.62 -24.38
C HIS A 356 -7.86 -19.68 -24.88
N ARG A 357 -7.73 -19.11 -26.09
CA ARG A 357 -8.66 -18.13 -26.68
C ARG A 357 -9.01 -16.99 -25.69
N PRO A 358 -8.00 -16.26 -25.17
CA PRO A 358 -8.23 -15.30 -24.11
C PRO A 358 -9.10 -14.14 -24.59
N THR A 359 -9.96 -13.65 -23.70
CA THR A 359 -10.63 -12.36 -23.84
C THR A 359 -9.62 -11.23 -23.70
N LEU A 360 -8.67 -11.38 -22.77
CA LEU A 360 -7.66 -10.40 -22.41
C LEU A 360 -6.32 -11.09 -22.16
N VAL A 361 -5.23 -10.50 -22.62
CA VAL A 361 -3.86 -10.91 -22.29
C VAL A 361 -3.17 -9.77 -21.57
N THR A 362 -2.61 -10.04 -20.39
CA THR A 362 -1.67 -9.11 -19.76
C THR A 362 -0.24 -9.52 -20.14
N ILE A 363 0.61 -8.54 -20.46
CA ILE A 363 2.00 -8.78 -20.86
C ILE A 363 2.91 -8.04 -19.87
N SER A 364 3.62 -8.80 -19.05
CA SER A 364 4.45 -8.30 -17.95
C SER A 364 5.89 -8.82 -18.08
N PHE A 365 6.74 -8.04 -18.75
CA PHE A 365 8.17 -8.29 -18.95
C PHE A 365 8.98 -6.99 -18.77
N GLY A 366 10.31 -7.07 -18.83
CA GLY A 366 11.20 -5.90 -18.71
C GLY A 366 12.33 -6.12 -17.71
N LEU A 367 12.07 -6.79 -16.60
CA LEU A 367 13.08 -7.07 -15.56
C LEU A 367 14.22 -7.92 -16.09
N ASN A 368 13.88 -8.95 -16.83
CA ASN A 368 14.83 -9.86 -17.43
C ASN A 368 15.39 -9.32 -18.75
N ASP A 369 14.58 -8.58 -19.49
CA ASP A 369 14.93 -7.96 -20.76
C ASP A 369 16.00 -6.90 -20.57
N MET A 370 15.91 -6.05 -19.53
CA MET A 370 16.91 -5.00 -19.30
C MET A 370 18.34 -5.55 -19.18
N THR A 371 18.51 -6.81 -18.77
CA THR A 371 19.84 -7.43 -18.64
C THR A 371 20.30 -8.21 -19.88
N ARG A 372 19.39 -8.54 -20.81
CA ARG A 372 19.65 -9.56 -21.86
C ARG A 372 19.14 -9.22 -23.25
N VAL A 373 18.12 -8.36 -23.38
CA VAL A 373 17.46 -8.02 -24.64
C VAL A 373 17.68 -6.54 -24.92
N PRO A 374 18.29 -6.15 -26.05
CA PRO A 374 18.48 -4.74 -26.39
C PRO A 374 17.14 -3.97 -26.48
N PRO A 375 17.12 -2.65 -26.17
CA PRO A 375 15.90 -1.83 -26.14
C PRO A 375 15.03 -1.93 -27.41
N GLU A 376 15.65 -1.87 -28.60
CA GLU A 376 14.94 -1.96 -29.88
C GLU A 376 14.31 -3.33 -30.11
N GLN A 377 15.00 -4.40 -29.71
CA GLN A 377 14.44 -5.75 -29.79
C GLN A 377 13.31 -5.94 -28.80
N PHE A 378 13.43 -5.39 -27.60
CA PHE A 378 12.36 -5.40 -26.59
C PHE A 378 11.10 -4.69 -27.11
N ARG A 379 11.24 -3.49 -27.69
CA ARG A 379 10.15 -2.77 -28.36
C ARG A 379 9.50 -3.62 -29.46
N ALA A 380 10.31 -4.12 -30.40
CA ALA A 380 9.82 -4.95 -31.50
C ALA A 380 9.13 -6.24 -31.02
N ASN A 381 9.59 -6.82 -29.92
CA ASN A 381 8.96 -8.00 -29.34
C ASN A 381 7.59 -7.68 -28.73
N LEU A 382 7.47 -6.58 -27.97
CA LEU A 382 6.19 -6.15 -27.40
C LEU A 382 5.16 -5.87 -28.50
N GLU A 383 5.56 -5.16 -29.55
CA GLU A 383 4.69 -4.87 -30.70
C GLU A 383 4.19 -6.15 -31.38
N GLN A 384 5.07 -7.14 -31.58
CA GLN A 384 4.69 -8.44 -32.15
C GLN A 384 3.76 -9.25 -31.24
N LEU A 385 4.00 -9.25 -29.92
CA LEU A 385 3.11 -9.91 -28.96
C LEU A 385 1.70 -9.30 -29.04
N ILE A 386 1.60 -7.97 -29.05
CA ILE A 386 0.34 -7.24 -29.18
C ILE A 386 -0.36 -7.61 -30.50
N ASP A 387 0.34 -7.49 -31.63
CA ASP A 387 -0.26 -7.71 -32.95
C ASP A 387 -0.80 -9.14 -33.10
N ARG A 388 -0.09 -10.14 -32.55
CA ARG A 388 -0.53 -11.54 -32.58
C ARG A 388 -1.72 -11.82 -31.66
N CYS A 389 -1.81 -11.18 -30.50
CA CYS A 389 -3.00 -11.24 -29.64
C CYS A 389 -4.21 -10.58 -30.32
N HIS A 390 -4.04 -9.40 -30.90
CA HIS A 390 -5.10 -8.71 -31.65
C HIS A 390 -5.59 -9.52 -32.85
N ALA A 391 -4.68 -10.21 -33.57
CA ALA A 391 -5.05 -11.10 -34.67
C ALA A 391 -5.95 -12.29 -34.23
N LYS A 392 -6.02 -12.59 -32.94
CA LYS A 392 -6.93 -13.57 -32.34
C LYS A 392 -8.15 -12.94 -31.65
N ASN A 393 -8.35 -11.63 -31.79
CA ASN A 393 -9.39 -10.84 -31.14
C ASN A 393 -9.28 -10.81 -29.61
N SER A 394 -8.07 -10.96 -29.07
CA SER A 394 -7.81 -10.79 -27.64
C SER A 394 -7.41 -9.36 -27.35
N LEU A 395 -8.02 -8.74 -26.34
CA LEU A 395 -7.57 -7.45 -25.82
C LEU A 395 -6.20 -7.61 -25.15
N VAL A 396 -5.42 -6.52 -25.08
CA VAL A 396 -4.11 -6.53 -24.44
C VAL A 396 -4.03 -5.44 -23.39
N VAL A 397 -3.30 -5.72 -22.30
CA VAL A 397 -2.81 -4.74 -21.33
C VAL A 397 -1.32 -4.96 -21.16
N LEU A 398 -0.53 -3.91 -21.33
CA LEU A 398 0.88 -3.96 -20.98
C LEU A 398 1.05 -3.65 -19.50
N CYS A 399 1.99 -4.32 -18.84
CA CYS A 399 2.36 -4.02 -17.46
C CYS A 399 3.81 -3.57 -17.42
N THR A 400 4.09 -2.43 -16.78
CA THR A 400 5.47 -2.13 -16.41
C THR A 400 5.90 -3.06 -15.27
N PRO A 401 7.21 -3.35 -15.12
CA PRO A 401 7.69 -4.05 -13.94
C PRO A 401 7.42 -3.31 -12.63
N ASN A 402 7.37 -4.04 -11.52
CA ASN A 402 7.30 -3.43 -10.19
C ASN A 402 8.52 -2.54 -9.90
N ALA A 403 8.37 -1.60 -8.97
CA ALA A 403 9.52 -0.88 -8.43
C ALA A 403 10.48 -1.84 -7.71
N VAL A 404 11.78 -1.60 -7.84
CA VAL A 404 12.85 -2.48 -7.33
C VAL A 404 13.84 -1.73 -6.44
N MET A 405 14.69 -2.50 -5.76
CA MET A 405 15.92 -1.98 -5.14
C MET A 405 17.00 -1.80 -6.20
N ASN A 406 17.83 -0.78 -6.04
CA ASN A 406 18.91 -0.52 -7.00
C ASN A 406 20.02 -1.55 -6.81
N THR A 407 20.45 -2.21 -7.89
CA THR A 407 21.59 -3.14 -7.89
C THR A 407 22.49 -2.88 -9.10
N ASP A 408 23.75 -3.32 -9.04
CA ASP A 408 24.68 -3.19 -10.16
C ASP A 408 24.19 -3.92 -11.42
N SER A 409 23.58 -5.09 -11.23
CA SER A 409 23.05 -5.90 -12.34
C SER A 409 21.75 -5.34 -12.93
N ARG A 410 20.97 -4.60 -12.14
CA ARG A 410 19.66 -4.06 -12.48
C ARG A 410 19.52 -2.64 -11.93
N PRO A 411 20.21 -1.66 -12.52
CA PRO A 411 20.15 -0.27 -12.05
C PRO A 411 18.79 0.35 -12.39
N ILE A 412 18.24 1.14 -11.45
CA ILE A 412 16.89 1.73 -11.59
C ILE A 412 16.77 2.60 -12.85
N ILE A 413 17.83 3.33 -13.22
CA ILE A 413 17.87 4.17 -14.43
C ILE A 413 17.62 3.33 -15.69
N ARG A 414 18.22 2.15 -15.76
CA ARG A 414 18.04 1.24 -16.88
C ARG A 414 16.67 0.58 -16.86
N LEU A 415 16.10 0.29 -15.68
CA LEU A 415 14.72 -0.20 -15.60
C LEU A 415 13.73 0.88 -16.10
N ALA A 416 13.98 2.16 -15.76
CA ALA A 416 13.16 3.28 -16.20
C ALA A 416 13.10 3.38 -17.74
N GLU A 417 14.24 3.19 -18.44
CA GLU A 417 14.30 3.12 -19.91
C GLU A 417 13.33 2.06 -20.48
N TYR A 418 13.27 0.87 -19.87
CA TYR A 418 12.38 -0.20 -20.35
C TYR A 418 10.92 0.08 -19.99
N CYS A 419 10.65 0.69 -18.84
CA CYS A 419 9.31 1.19 -18.51
C CYS A 419 8.83 2.24 -19.52
N ASP A 420 9.71 3.15 -19.96
CA ASP A 420 9.38 4.18 -20.96
C ASP A 420 9.07 3.54 -22.32
N ILE A 421 9.83 2.53 -22.73
CA ILE A 421 9.53 1.75 -23.94
C ILE A 421 8.13 1.10 -23.85
N ILE A 422 7.78 0.52 -22.71
CA ILE A 422 6.45 -0.07 -22.49
C ILE A 422 5.35 1.01 -22.64
N ARG A 423 5.55 2.18 -22.03
CA ARG A 423 4.61 3.31 -22.13
C ARG A 423 4.46 3.78 -23.58
N ASP A 424 5.57 3.98 -24.28
CA ASP A 424 5.59 4.40 -25.69
C ASP A 424 4.87 3.39 -26.58
N VAL A 425 5.13 2.09 -26.42
CA VAL A 425 4.45 1.04 -27.18
C VAL A 425 2.94 1.05 -26.86
N GLY A 426 2.56 1.22 -25.60
CA GLY A 426 1.17 1.37 -25.19
C GLY A 426 0.47 2.52 -25.91
N VAL A 427 1.09 3.71 -25.95
CA VAL A 427 0.57 4.86 -26.70
C VAL A 427 0.48 4.56 -28.20
N ASN A 428 1.58 4.08 -28.81
CA ASN A 428 1.66 3.86 -30.27
C ASN A 428 0.71 2.77 -30.77
N LYS A 429 0.48 1.72 -29.98
CA LYS A 429 -0.44 0.62 -30.30
C LYS A 429 -1.86 0.85 -29.77
N ALA A 430 -2.11 1.98 -29.10
CA ALA A 430 -3.37 2.29 -28.41
C ALA A 430 -3.80 1.17 -27.43
N VAL A 431 -2.84 0.63 -26.70
CA VAL A 431 -3.00 -0.43 -25.70
C VAL A 431 -2.85 0.18 -24.29
N PRO A 432 -3.78 -0.08 -23.36
CA PRO A 432 -3.67 0.38 -21.98
C PRO A 432 -2.41 -0.15 -21.29
N VAL A 433 -1.81 0.68 -20.43
CA VAL A 433 -0.64 0.33 -19.61
C VAL A 433 -1.03 0.35 -18.14
N CYS A 434 -0.88 -0.79 -17.48
CA CYS A 434 -0.93 -0.93 -16.03
C CYS A 434 0.47 -0.59 -15.47
N ASP A 435 0.65 0.65 -14.99
CA ASP A 435 1.98 1.15 -14.62
C ASP A 435 2.36 0.83 -13.16
N GLN A 436 2.70 -0.44 -12.91
CA GLN A 436 3.14 -0.96 -11.61
C GLN A 436 4.40 -0.25 -11.11
N SER A 437 5.29 0.16 -12.01
CA SER A 437 6.50 0.90 -11.67
C SER A 437 6.16 2.25 -11.04
N ALA A 438 5.28 3.03 -11.68
CA ALA A 438 4.88 4.35 -11.17
C ALA A 438 4.15 4.25 -9.82
N VAL A 439 3.24 3.29 -9.66
CA VAL A 439 2.54 3.05 -8.38
C VAL A 439 3.52 2.63 -7.28
N GLY A 440 4.45 1.73 -7.60
CA GLY A 440 5.49 1.30 -6.66
C GLY A 440 6.45 2.42 -6.26
N GLN A 441 6.88 3.29 -7.19
CA GLN A 441 7.77 4.42 -6.89
C GLN A 441 7.07 5.46 -6.00
N ARG A 442 5.79 5.75 -6.26
CA ARG A 442 5.00 6.65 -5.39
C ARG A 442 4.95 6.12 -3.96
N LEU A 443 4.69 4.82 -3.77
CA LEU A 443 4.71 4.22 -2.45
C LEU A 443 6.10 4.27 -1.82
N LYS A 444 7.16 3.99 -2.60
CA LYS A 444 8.54 4.04 -2.13
C LYS A 444 8.96 5.43 -1.65
N GLN A 445 8.48 6.49 -2.29
CA GLN A 445 8.73 7.87 -1.86
C GLN A 445 7.93 8.24 -0.62
N ARG A 446 6.63 7.88 -0.59
CA ARG A 446 5.70 8.21 0.50
C ARG A 446 5.94 7.41 1.78
N ALA A 447 6.29 6.14 1.64
CA ALA A 447 6.33 5.14 2.70
C ALA A 447 7.43 4.11 2.39
N PRO A 448 8.71 4.51 2.43
CA PRO A 448 9.84 3.69 1.98
C PRO A 448 9.96 2.37 2.72
N TRP A 449 9.68 2.34 4.03
CA TRP A 449 9.75 1.13 4.83
C TRP A 449 8.59 0.18 4.51
N THR A 450 7.37 0.72 4.38
CA THR A 450 6.23 -0.07 3.93
C THR A 450 6.45 -0.66 2.54
N TRP A 451 6.98 0.11 1.58
CA TRP A 451 7.35 -0.41 0.26
C TRP A 451 8.40 -1.52 0.37
N ARG A 452 9.45 -1.30 1.17
CA ARG A 452 10.51 -2.30 1.39
C ARG A 452 9.96 -3.62 1.88
N LEU A 453 8.95 -3.59 2.75
CA LEU A 453 8.29 -4.78 3.30
C LEU A 453 7.35 -5.49 2.31
N LEU A 454 7.11 -4.92 1.12
CA LEU A 454 6.44 -5.62 0.01
C LEU A 454 7.40 -6.46 -0.84
N MET A 455 8.69 -6.36 -0.58
CA MET A 455 9.73 -7.00 -1.39
C MET A 455 10.27 -8.24 -0.67
N SER A 456 10.27 -9.37 -1.38
CA SER A 456 10.87 -10.62 -0.91
C SER A 456 12.40 -10.62 -1.09
N ASP A 457 12.86 -10.03 -2.19
CA ASP A 457 14.27 -9.74 -2.47
C ASP A 457 14.41 -8.40 -3.23
N GLU A 458 15.56 -8.12 -3.82
CA GLU A 458 15.84 -6.85 -4.50
C GLU A 458 14.88 -6.54 -5.66
N ILE A 459 14.30 -7.56 -6.31
CA ILE A 459 13.46 -7.40 -7.52
C ILE A 459 12.10 -8.07 -7.43
N HIS A 460 11.94 -9.11 -6.61
CA HIS A 460 10.72 -9.89 -6.51
C HIS A 460 9.84 -9.38 -5.36
N PRO A 461 8.59 -8.98 -5.65
CA PRO A 461 7.64 -8.71 -4.60
C PRO A 461 7.28 -10.00 -3.83
N ASN A 462 6.92 -9.85 -2.56
CA ASN A 462 6.27 -10.89 -1.79
C ASN A 462 4.74 -10.85 -2.04
N MET A 463 3.96 -11.68 -1.36
CA MET A 463 2.50 -11.74 -1.54
C MET A 463 1.80 -10.39 -1.36
N ASP A 464 2.24 -9.53 -0.43
CA ASP A 464 1.63 -8.21 -0.27
C ASP A 464 1.92 -7.31 -1.47
N GLY A 465 3.13 -7.41 -2.05
CA GLY A 465 3.44 -6.77 -3.32
C GLY A 465 2.61 -7.34 -4.48
N HIS A 466 2.43 -8.65 -4.54
CA HIS A 466 1.57 -9.30 -5.54
C HIS A 466 0.09 -8.91 -5.39
N LYS A 467 -0.40 -8.70 -4.16
CA LYS A 467 -1.74 -8.14 -3.89
C LYS A 467 -1.87 -6.76 -4.52
N ARG A 468 -0.92 -5.84 -4.29
CA ARG A 468 -0.92 -4.51 -4.93
C ARG A 468 -0.91 -4.59 -6.45
N MET A 469 -0.13 -5.51 -7.01
CA MET A 469 -0.10 -5.70 -8.46
C MET A 469 -1.46 -6.14 -9.01
N ALA A 470 -2.11 -7.10 -8.33
CA ALA A 470 -3.44 -7.57 -8.71
C ALA A 470 -4.53 -6.51 -8.52
N GLU A 471 -4.48 -5.70 -7.46
CA GLU A 471 -5.38 -4.56 -7.22
C GLU A 471 -5.30 -3.54 -8.36
N GLU A 472 -4.08 -3.14 -8.74
CA GLU A 472 -3.85 -2.15 -9.79
C GLU A 472 -4.23 -2.69 -11.18
N LEU A 473 -4.01 -3.98 -11.44
CA LEU A 473 -4.50 -4.64 -12.64
C LEU A 473 -6.03 -4.74 -12.66
N CYS A 474 -6.65 -5.09 -11.54
CA CYS A 474 -8.10 -5.14 -11.39
C CYS A 474 -8.71 -3.77 -11.71
N ARG A 475 -8.16 -2.70 -11.13
CA ARG A 475 -8.57 -1.32 -11.39
C ARG A 475 -8.40 -0.94 -12.86
N THR A 476 -7.27 -1.30 -13.48
CA THR A 476 -7.03 -1.02 -14.90
C THR A 476 -8.04 -1.75 -15.80
N ILE A 477 -8.31 -3.02 -15.51
CA ILE A 477 -9.17 -3.88 -16.33
C ILE A 477 -10.66 -3.54 -16.15
N SER A 478 -11.11 -3.38 -14.90
CA SER A 478 -12.52 -3.26 -14.54
C SER A 478 -12.98 -1.83 -14.27
N GLY A 479 -12.04 -0.92 -13.96
CA GLY A 479 -12.35 0.43 -13.48
C GLY A 479 -12.72 0.48 -11.99
N SER A 480 -12.85 -0.67 -11.33
CA SER A 480 -13.26 -0.78 -9.93
C SER A 480 -12.03 -0.97 -9.03
N PRO A 481 -11.84 -0.12 -8.01
CA PRO A 481 -10.80 -0.34 -7.01
C PRO A 481 -11.18 -1.47 -6.04
N ILE A 482 -10.19 -2.12 -5.45
CA ILE A 482 -10.34 -3.15 -4.41
C ILE A 482 -9.08 -3.20 -3.56
N SER A 483 -9.20 -3.67 -2.32
CA SER A 483 -8.10 -4.07 -1.44
C SER A 483 -8.16 -5.58 -1.22
N LEU A 484 -7.02 -6.26 -1.38
CA LEU A 484 -6.86 -7.69 -1.15
C LEU A 484 -6.16 -7.98 0.18
N ASP A 485 -5.98 -6.98 1.04
CA ASP A 485 -5.30 -7.13 2.33
C ASP A 485 -6.00 -8.17 3.21
N ALA A 486 -7.34 -8.23 3.20
CA ALA A 486 -8.15 -9.21 3.94
C ALA A 486 -8.04 -10.66 3.42
N ILE A 487 -7.42 -10.91 2.25
CA ILE A 487 -7.25 -12.28 1.74
C ILE A 487 -6.20 -13.02 2.58
N PRO A 488 -6.58 -14.09 3.31
CA PRO A 488 -5.66 -14.85 4.14
C PRO A 488 -4.80 -15.79 3.30
N PRO A 489 -3.69 -16.32 3.85
CA PRO A 489 -2.99 -17.45 3.26
C PRO A 489 -3.91 -18.70 3.18
N PRO A 490 -3.65 -19.63 2.24
CA PRO A 490 -4.36 -20.90 2.17
C PRO A 490 -4.09 -21.78 3.40
N SER A 491 -4.89 -22.83 3.60
CA SER A 491 -4.69 -23.79 4.70
C SER A 491 -3.28 -24.39 4.65
N ALA A 492 -2.60 -24.39 5.80
CA ALA A 492 -1.17 -24.69 5.87
C ALA A 492 -0.83 -26.19 5.88
N LEU A 493 -1.82 -27.09 5.99
CA LEU A 493 -1.60 -28.53 6.14
C LEU A 493 -2.26 -29.36 5.01
N MET A 494 -2.65 -28.71 3.91
CA MET A 494 -3.44 -29.36 2.85
C MET A 494 -2.72 -30.58 2.28
N LYS A 495 -1.42 -30.47 2.00
CA LYS A 495 -0.65 -31.56 1.38
C LYS A 495 -0.32 -32.66 2.38
N THR A 496 0.13 -32.26 3.58
CA THR A 496 0.46 -33.15 4.69
C THR A 496 -0.74 -34.03 5.03
N LYS A 497 -1.93 -33.44 5.17
CA LYS A 497 -3.16 -34.20 5.44
C LYS A 497 -3.52 -35.15 4.30
N SER A 498 -3.37 -34.72 3.05
CA SER A 498 -3.60 -35.58 1.89
C SER A 498 -2.64 -36.78 1.86
N GLN A 499 -1.37 -36.59 2.22
CA GLN A 499 -0.37 -37.65 2.28
C GLN A 499 -0.62 -38.61 3.44
N ILE A 500 -0.99 -38.09 4.61
CA ILE A 500 -1.39 -38.90 5.77
C ILE A 500 -2.60 -39.77 5.43
N ALA A 501 -3.63 -39.20 4.80
CA ALA A 501 -4.82 -39.93 4.38
C ALA A 501 -4.49 -41.02 3.34
N ALA A 502 -3.44 -40.83 2.54
CA ALA A 502 -2.93 -41.82 1.59
C ALA A 502 -1.98 -42.86 2.21
N GLY A 503 -1.70 -42.79 3.52
CA GLY A 503 -0.80 -43.71 4.23
C GLY A 503 0.69 -43.52 3.90
N VAL A 504 1.06 -42.35 3.36
CA VAL A 504 2.44 -42.01 3.04
C VAL A 504 3.18 -41.62 4.34
N PRO A 505 4.39 -42.15 4.59
CA PRO A 505 5.21 -41.69 5.71
C PRO A 505 5.55 -40.20 5.58
N ILE A 506 5.39 -39.44 6.67
CA ILE A 506 5.57 -37.99 6.69
C ILE A 506 6.91 -37.64 7.34
N LYS A 507 7.72 -36.86 6.61
CA LYS A 507 8.95 -36.26 7.14
C LYS A 507 8.68 -34.81 7.55
N VAL A 508 8.93 -34.51 8.82
CA VAL A 508 8.76 -33.17 9.37
C VAL A 508 10.12 -32.59 9.71
N LEU A 509 10.40 -31.35 9.29
CA LEU A 509 11.53 -30.58 9.77
C LEU A 509 11.00 -29.45 10.65
N ALA A 510 11.34 -29.44 11.94
CA ALA A 510 10.81 -28.47 12.88
C ALA A 510 11.92 -27.79 13.68
N MET A 511 11.85 -26.45 13.79
CA MET A 511 12.77 -25.68 14.63
C MET A 511 12.54 -25.94 16.12
N GLU A 512 13.61 -25.90 16.90
CA GLU A 512 13.51 -25.77 18.36
C GLU A 512 12.92 -24.41 18.76
N PRO A 513 12.27 -24.32 19.93
CA PRO A 513 11.95 -25.41 20.87
C PRO A 513 10.66 -26.17 20.53
N ILE A 514 10.01 -25.90 19.38
CA ILE A 514 8.69 -26.45 19.08
C ILE A 514 8.71 -27.89 18.54
N ALA A 515 9.86 -28.38 18.08
CA ALA A 515 9.99 -29.70 17.43
C ALA A 515 9.36 -30.87 18.22
N ALA A 516 9.73 -31.04 19.49
CA ALA A 516 9.21 -32.13 20.32
C ALA A 516 7.68 -32.02 20.56
N MET A 517 7.17 -30.80 20.63
CA MET A 517 5.74 -30.53 20.76
C MET A 517 4.98 -30.88 19.48
N ILE A 518 5.53 -30.54 18.32
CA ILE A 518 4.96 -30.92 17.01
C ILE A 518 4.91 -32.43 16.87
N GLU A 519 5.98 -33.14 17.24
CA GLU A 519 6.02 -34.61 17.23
C GLU A 519 4.90 -35.21 18.09
N SER A 520 4.79 -34.77 19.35
CA SER A 520 3.73 -35.21 20.28
C SER A 520 2.33 -34.97 19.70
N ILE A 521 2.05 -33.75 19.21
CA ILE A 521 0.73 -33.36 18.69
C ILE A 521 0.38 -34.18 17.44
N MET A 522 1.32 -34.34 16.51
CA MET A 522 1.06 -35.08 15.27
C MET A 522 0.77 -36.56 15.51
N HIS A 523 1.48 -37.20 16.45
CA HIS A 523 1.19 -38.58 16.84
C HIS A 523 -0.16 -38.75 17.55
N GLN A 524 -0.57 -37.76 18.35
CA GLN A 524 -1.90 -37.75 18.97
C GLN A 524 -3.02 -37.56 17.95
N GLN A 525 -2.83 -36.63 17.00
CA GLN A 525 -3.85 -36.25 16.02
C GLN A 525 -4.03 -37.29 14.91
N TYR A 526 -2.95 -37.97 14.52
CA TYR A 526 -2.94 -38.93 13.41
C TYR A 526 -2.43 -40.32 13.85
N PRO A 527 -3.13 -40.98 14.80
CA PRO A 527 -2.70 -42.26 15.34
C PRO A 527 -2.56 -43.32 14.23
N GLY A 528 -1.45 -44.05 14.24
CA GLY A 528 -1.13 -45.08 13.24
C GLY A 528 -0.40 -44.58 11.99
N SER A 529 -0.24 -43.26 11.83
CA SER A 529 0.59 -42.68 10.76
C SER A 529 2.08 -42.82 11.08
N LYS A 530 2.91 -43.04 10.05
CA LYS A 530 4.37 -43.03 10.18
C LYS A 530 4.86 -41.60 10.04
N ILE A 531 5.26 -40.99 11.15
CA ILE A 531 5.71 -39.60 11.21
C ILE A 531 7.13 -39.60 11.76
N GLU A 532 8.06 -38.96 11.05
CA GLU A 532 9.46 -38.80 11.43
C GLU A 532 9.74 -37.32 11.57
N VAL A 533 10.07 -36.87 12.79
CA VAL A 533 10.41 -35.46 13.05
C VAL A 533 11.91 -35.31 13.17
N THR A 534 12.49 -34.47 12.31
CA THR A 534 13.88 -34.01 12.39
C THR A 534 13.92 -32.64 13.04
N THR A 535 14.69 -32.53 14.12
CA THR A 535 14.88 -31.27 14.84
C THR A 535 15.89 -30.38 14.12
N TRP A 536 15.52 -29.13 13.87
CA TRP A 536 16.41 -28.07 13.43
C TRP A 536 16.85 -27.25 14.64
N HIS A 537 18.10 -27.48 15.07
CA HIS A 537 18.69 -26.81 16.22
C HIS A 537 18.97 -25.33 15.93
N VAL A 538 18.40 -24.44 16.75
CA VAL A 538 18.51 -22.96 16.60
C VAL A 538 19.28 -22.28 17.74
N GLU A 539 19.58 -22.98 18.82
CA GLU A 539 20.24 -22.41 20.00
C GLU A 539 21.58 -21.74 19.63
N LYS A 540 21.78 -20.49 20.09
CA LYS A 540 23.00 -19.68 19.88
C LYS A 540 23.33 -19.35 18.42
N LYS A 541 22.40 -19.54 17.48
CA LYS A 541 22.58 -19.15 16.08
C LYS A 541 22.03 -17.76 15.81
N THR A 542 22.77 -16.97 15.03
CA THR A 542 22.27 -15.70 14.49
C THR A 542 21.27 -15.96 13.36
N LEU A 543 20.46 -14.95 12.99
CA LEU A 543 19.52 -15.06 11.86
C LEU A 543 20.24 -15.44 10.55
N ALA A 544 21.42 -14.89 10.30
CA ALA A 544 22.23 -15.22 9.12
C ALA A 544 22.72 -16.68 9.13
N GLN A 545 23.02 -17.25 10.30
CA GLN A 545 23.38 -18.66 10.41
C GLN A 545 22.16 -19.57 10.17
N LEU A 546 20.98 -19.19 10.66
CA LEU A 546 19.73 -19.90 10.38
C LEU A 546 19.36 -19.84 8.90
N GLU A 547 19.60 -18.71 8.24
CA GLU A 547 19.45 -18.58 6.80
C GLU A 547 20.36 -19.58 6.05
N LEU A 548 21.63 -19.69 6.46
CA LEU A 548 22.57 -20.65 5.88
C LEU A 548 22.16 -22.11 6.13
N ASP A 549 21.66 -22.43 7.33
CA ASP A 549 21.09 -23.75 7.63
C ASP A 549 19.94 -24.06 6.68
N ALA A 550 18.99 -23.13 6.53
CA ALA A 550 17.82 -23.28 5.68
C ALA A 550 18.23 -23.63 4.24
N LYS A 551 19.22 -22.88 3.72
CA LYS A 551 19.80 -23.07 2.39
C LYS A 551 20.38 -24.47 2.19
N ASN A 552 21.10 -24.96 3.20
CA ASN A 552 21.86 -26.20 3.10
C ASN A 552 21.02 -27.44 3.39
N MET A 553 19.99 -27.35 4.23
CA MET A 553 19.29 -28.53 4.74
C MET A 553 17.91 -28.77 4.11
N VAL A 554 17.06 -27.75 4.00
CA VAL A 554 15.60 -27.97 3.83
C VAL A 554 15.31 -28.65 2.49
N ARG A 555 15.80 -28.05 1.40
CA ARG A 555 15.55 -28.56 0.04
C ARG A 555 16.31 -29.86 -0.25
N GLN A 556 17.43 -30.10 0.44
CA GLN A 556 18.14 -31.37 0.34
C GLN A 556 17.36 -32.49 1.03
N MET A 557 16.76 -32.20 2.19
CA MET A 557 15.95 -33.14 2.96
C MET A 557 14.65 -33.51 2.23
N LYS A 558 14.05 -32.56 1.49
CA LYS A 558 12.70 -32.70 0.90
C LYS A 558 11.68 -33.17 1.94
N PRO A 559 11.48 -32.40 3.03
CA PRO A 559 10.45 -32.73 4.02
C PRO A 559 9.07 -32.66 3.38
N ASP A 560 8.07 -33.23 4.04
CA ASP A 560 6.65 -33.07 3.70
C ASP A 560 6.01 -31.89 4.45
N LEU A 561 6.60 -31.52 5.61
CA LEU A 561 6.20 -30.39 6.43
C LEU A 561 7.42 -29.68 7.04
N VAL A 562 7.45 -28.35 6.95
CA VAL A 562 8.43 -27.49 7.64
C VAL A 562 7.72 -26.62 8.68
N VAL A 563 8.23 -26.62 9.91
CA VAL A 563 7.71 -25.81 11.02
C VAL A 563 8.79 -24.85 11.50
N LEU A 564 8.56 -23.55 11.28
CA LEU A 564 9.50 -22.50 11.66
C LEU A 564 9.14 -21.87 13.00
N ALA A 565 10.13 -21.67 13.87
CA ALA A 565 10.01 -20.93 15.12
C ALA A 565 11.17 -19.93 15.20
N ILE A 566 11.13 -18.92 14.31
CA ILE A 566 12.25 -17.99 14.10
C ILE A 566 12.48 -17.19 15.40
N PRO A 567 13.64 -17.31 16.07
CA PRO A 567 13.85 -16.70 17.38
C PRO A 567 13.87 -15.17 17.29
N THR A 568 13.42 -14.52 18.37
CA THR A 568 13.71 -13.10 18.58
C THR A 568 15.16 -12.96 19.05
N THR A 569 15.94 -12.09 18.43
CA THR A 569 17.38 -11.96 18.70
C THR A 569 17.66 -10.59 19.32
N THR A 570 18.63 -10.54 20.23
CA THR A 570 19.15 -9.28 20.79
C THR A 570 20.37 -8.77 20.02
N ASP A 571 20.64 -9.35 18.85
CA ASP A 571 21.81 -9.03 18.03
C ASP A 571 21.70 -7.59 17.50
N THR A 572 22.85 -6.95 17.25
CA THR A 572 22.95 -5.55 16.79
C THR A 572 22.50 -5.36 15.33
N ASP A 573 21.74 -6.29 14.77
CA ASP A 573 21.28 -6.24 13.39
C ASP A 573 20.35 -5.05 13.17
N THR A 574 20.58 -4.35 12.07
CA THR A 574 19.66 -3.33 11.56
C THR A 574 18.32 -3.96 11.19
N ASP A 575 17.25 -3.15 11.16
CA ASP A 575 15.93 -3.63 10.74
C ASP A 575 15.98 -4.26 9.34
N GLU A 576 16.78 -3.70 8.43
CA GLU A 576 16.99 -4.22 7.07
C GLU A 576 17.63 -5.62 7.07
N GLN A 577 18.67 -5.84 7.87
CA GLN A 577 19.30 -7.17 8.02
C GLN A 577 18.32 -8.18 8.61
N ARG A 578 17.52 -7.77 9.61
CA ARG A 578 16.51 -8.65 10.20
C ARG A 578 15.42 -9.01 9.19
N VAL A 579 14.90 -8.05 8.44
CA VAL A 579 13.92 -8.30 7.37
C VAL A 579 14.49 -9.26 6.33
N HIS A 580 15.73 -9.02 5.89
CA HIS A 580 16.41 -9.88 4.92
C HIS A 580 16.50 -11.32 5.41
N SER A 581 17.11 -11.57 6.57
CA SER A 581 17.35 -12.94 7.03
C SER A 581 16.05 -13.65 7.42
N ILE A 582 15.06 -12.98 8.03
CA ILE A 582 13.75 -13.61 8.32
C ILE A 582 13.06 -14.03 7.02
N SER A 583 13.05 -13.16 6.01
CA SER A 583 12.46 -13.46 4.71
C SER A 583 13.20 -14.62 4.02
N TRP A 584 14.53 -14.63 4.06
CA TRP A 584 15.32 -15.68 3.42
C TRP A 584 15.27 -17.02 4.16
N ILE A 585 15.16 -17.04 5.49
CA ILE A 585 14.85 -18.26 6.24
C ILE A 585 13.56 -18.88 5.70
N MET A 586 12.47 -18.10 5.61
CA MET A 586 11.18 -18.59 5.09
C MET A 586 11.28 -19.01 3.61
N ASN A 587 11.88 -18.19 2.76
CA ASN A 587 12.07 -18.48 1.33
C ASN A 587 12.83 -19.79 1.10
N LEU A 588 13.92 -20.01 1.84
CA LEU A 588 14.76 -21.21 1.74
C LEU A 588 14.08 -22.44 2.36
N SER A 589 13.13 -22.23 3.26
CA SER A 589 12.27 -23.27 3.80
C SER A 589 11.14 -23.72 2.87
N LEU A 590 10.92 -23.01 1.75
CA LEU A 590 9.96 -23.36 0.72
C LEU A 590 10.63 -24.03 -0.48
N SER A 591 9.87 -24.83 -1.22
CA SER A 591 10.30 -25.34 -2.53
C SER A 591 10.45 -24.19 -3.53
N PHE A 592 11.38 -24.31 -4.47
CA PHE A 592 11.68 -23.21 -5.41
C PHE A 592 10.52 -22.85 -6.35
N GLY A 593 9.73 -23.83 -6.78
CA GLY A 593 8.59 -23.62 -7.69
C GLY A 593 7.26 -23.62 -6.95
N ARG A 594 6.28 -24.32 -7.55
CA ARG A 594 5.03 -24.65 -6.84
C ARG A 594 5.34 -25.47 -5.60
N GLN A 595 4.53 -25.24 -4.56
CA GLN A 595 4.73 -25.84 -3.25
C GLN A 595 4.80 -27.38 -3.30
N GLU A 596 5.97 -27.94 -2.99
CA GLU A 596 6.19 -29.39 -2.89
C GLU A 596 5.97 -29.94 -1.48
N TRP A 597 5.95 -29.08 -0.46
CA TRP A 597 5.70 -29.44 0.95
C TRP A 597 5.09 -28.27 1.70
N ASP A 598 4.37 -28.59 2.77
CA ASP A 598 3.71 -27.59 3.59
C ASP A 598 4.72 -26.82 4.47
N CYS A 599 4.43 -25.56 4.77
CA CYS A 599 5.26 -24.73 5.64
C CYS A 599 4.39 -23.75 6.44
N PHE A 600 4.63 -23.65 7.74
CA PHE A 600 4.00 -22.64 8.59
C PHE A 600 4.96 -22.14 9.67
N VAL A 601 4.61 -21.00 10.26
CA VAL A 601 5.42 -20.34 11.29
C VAL A 601 4.69 -20.35 12.63
N VAL A 602 5.42 -20.64 13.69
CA VAL A 602 4.98 -20.45 15.08
C VAL A 602 5.59 -19.16 15.58
N HIS A 603 4.74 -18.18 15.88
CA HIS A 603 5.20 -16.88 16.34
C HIS A 603 5.98 -17.01 17.66
N PRO A 604 7.11 -16.30 17.87
CA PRO A 604 7.93 -16.41 19.08
C PRO A 604 7.17 -16.25 20.38
N ARG A 605 6.18 -15.34 20.41
CA ARG A 605 5.30 -15.11 21.58
C ARG A 605 4.39 -16.29 21.96
N VAL A 606 4.22 -17.30 21.10
CA VAL A 606 3.59 -18.57 21.51
C VAL A 606 4.45 -19.26 22.57
N ILE A 607 5.78 -19.22 22.37
CA ILE A 607 6.80 -19.85 23.22
C ILE A 607 7.19 -18.92 24.38
N GLU A 608 7.50 -17.66 24.07
CA GLU A 608 7.97 -16.64 25.00
C GLU A 608 7.02 -15.42 25.01
N PRO A 609 5.99 -15.40 25.87
CA PRO A 609 4.96 -14.36 25.84
C PRO A 609 5.48 -12.92 25.98
N SER A 610 6.66 -12.75 26.58
CA SER A 610 7.36 -11.48 26.83
C SER A 610 8.31 -11.05 25.71
N ALA A 611 8.34 -11.74 24.57
CA ALA A 611 9.25 -11.39 23.46
C ALA A 611 9.01 -9.98 22.91
N ASP A 612 10.06 -9.39 22.32
CA ASP A 612 10.09 -8.00 21.86
C ASP A 612 8.91 -7.64 20.95
N VAL A 613 8.22 -6.53 21.26
CA VAL A 613 6.98 -6.13 20.58
C VAL A 613 7.25 -5.67 19.15
N SER A 614 8.37 -5.00 18.91
CA SER A 614 8.73 -4.48 17.58
C SER A 614 9.06 -5.62 16.62
N GLN A 615 9.96 -6.51 17.02
CA GLN A 615 10.32 -7.70 16.25
C GLN A 615 9.13 -8.63 16.04
N SER A 616 8.26 -8.76 17.05
CA SER A 616 7.00 -9.50 16.92
C SER A 616 6.09 -8.92 15.83
N ARG A 617 5.96 -7.59 15.74
CA ARG A 617 5.16 -6.94 14.69
C ARG A 617 5.77 -7.19 13.30
N MET A 618 7.09 -7.10 13.19
CA MET A 618 7.82 -7.36 11.96
C MET A 618 7.65 -8.81 11.48
N ILE A 619 7.82 -9.80 12.36
CA ILE A 619 7.64 -11.22 12.03
C ILE A 619 6.21 -11.47 11.51
N ARG A 620 5.18 -11.00 12.21
CA ARG A 620 3.79 -11.12 11.74
C ARG A 620 3.61 -10.62 10.32
N ARG A 621 4.08 -9.40 10.07
CA ARG A 621 3.96 -8.75 8.76
C ARG A 621 4.67 -9.57 7.68
N LEU A 622 5.92 -9.99 7.92
CA LEU A 622 6.69 -10.77 6.94
C LEU A 622 6.08 -12.15 6.69
N VAL A 623 5.58 -12.86 7.71
CA VAL A 623 4.96 -14.19 7.53
C VAL A 623 3.69 -14.09 6.69
N CYS A 624 2.82 -13.13 7.00
CA CYS A 624 1.62 -12.86 6.20
C CYS A 624 1.99 -12.45 4.76
N ALA A 625 2.98 -11.59 4.61
CA ALA A 625 3.49 -11.14 3.31
C ALA A 625 4.20 -12.26 2.52
N GLN A 626 4.68 -13.31 3.19
CA GLN A 626 5.20 -14.52 2.53
C GLN A 626 4.09 -15.52 2.17
N HIS A 627 2.84 -15.21 2.53
CA HIS A 627 1.67 -16.06 2.37
C HIS A 627 1.72 -17.38 3.15
N LEU A 628 2.36 -17.36 4.31
CA LEU A 628 2.44 -18.50 5.20
C LEU A 628 1.44 -18.38 6.34
N ALA A 629 0.93 -19.51 6.83
CA ALA A 629 0.13 -19.51 8.04
C ALA A 629 1.00 -19.22 9.26
N LEU A 630 0.43 -18.49 10.21
CA LEU A 630 1.07 -18.10 11.46
C LEU A 630 0.25 -18.62 12.65
N ILE A 631 0.89 -19.37 13.54
CA ILE A 631 0.33 -19.71 14.86
C ILE A 631 0.68 -18.58 15.82
N GLU A 632 -0.34 -18.00 16.44
CA GLU A 632 -0.17 -16.86 17.33
C GLU A 632 -0.81 -17.09 18.70
N ARG A 633 -0.22 -16.46 19.71
CA ARG A 633 -0.83 -16.28 21.03
C ARG A 633 -1.70 -15.03 21.00
N LYS A 634 -3.00 -15.18 21.26
CA LYS A 634 -3.91 -14.04 21.43
C LYS A 634 -3.53 -13.24 22.67
N ALA A 635 -3.83 -11.94 22.66
CA ALA A 635 -3.71 -11.10 23.85
C ALA A 635 -4.47 -11.77 25.01
N ASP A 636 -3.81 -11.85 26.17
CA ASP A 636 -4.33 -12.43 27.41
C ASP A 636 -4.66 -13.94 27.40
N ASP A 637 -4.26 -14.70 26.36
CA ASP A 637 -4.42 -16.16 26.37
C ASP A 637 -3.41 -16.81 27.34
N PRO A 638 -3.86 -17.41 28.47
CA PRO A 638 -2.97 -18.01 29.46
C PRO A 638 -2.52 -19.42 29.08
N SER A 639 -3.00 -19.97 27.95
CA SER A 639 -2.72 -21.34 27.53
C SER A 639 -1.23 -21.58 27.33
N THR A 640 -0.77 -22.81 27.58
CA THR A 640 0.60 -23.21 27.24
C THR A 640 0.79 -23.20 25.72
N ALA A 641 2.04 -23.11 25.26
CA ALA A 641 2.38 -23.20 23.84
C ALA A 641 1.80 -24.48 23.19
N GLU A 642 1.87 -25.62 23.89
CA GLU A 642 1.33 -26.91 23.44
C GLU A 642 -0.18 -26.86 23.20
N VAL A 643 -0.94 -26.23 24.10
CA VAL A 643 -2.39 -26.07 23.95
C VAL A 643 -2.73 -25.17 22.75
N ILE A 644 -1.98 -24.08 22.56
CA ILE A 644 -2.19 -23.16 21.43
C ILE A 644 -1.92 -23.86 20.10
N VAL A 645 -0.77 -24.53 19.98
CA VAL A 645 -0.39 -25.25 18.75
C VAL A 645 -1.36 -26.39 18.48
N LYS A 646 -1.76 -27.17 19.50
CA LYS A 646 -2.74 -28.25 19.36
C LYS A 646 -4.09 -27.75 18.83
N LYS A 647 -4.65 -26.70 19.44
CA LYS A 647 -5.91 -26.08 18.98
C LYS A 647 -5.80 -25.58 17.54
N TRP A 648 -4.64 -25.04 17.16
CA TRP A 648 -4.42 -24.62 15.77
C TRP A 648 -4.43 -25.83 14.82
N PHE A 649 -3.73 -26.92 15.12
CA PHE A 649 -3.77 -28.15 14.31
C PHE A 649 -5.18 -28.73 14.16
N GLU A 650 -5.97 -28.71 15.23
CA GLU A 650 -7.38 -29.15 15.24
C GLU A 650 -8.27 -28.25 14.36
N SER A 651 -7.91 -26.98 14.19
CA SER A 651 -8.66 -26.01 13.37
C SER A 651 -8.34 -26.03 11.87
N GLN A 652 -7.19 -26.62 11.50
CA GLN A 652 -6.75 -26.70 10.11
C GLN A 652 -7.58 -27.68 9.28
#